data_AF-A0A9X2WZK1-F1
#
_entry.id   AF-A0A9X2WZK1-F1
#
_cell.length_a   1.000
_cell.length_b   1.000
_cell.length_c   1.000
_cell.angle_alpha   90.00
_cell.angle_beta   90.00
_cell.angle_gamma   90.00
#
_symmetry.space_group_name_H-M   'P 1'
#
loop_
_entity.id
_entity.type
_entity.pdbx_description
1 polymer ?
#
loop_
_entity_poly.entity_id
_entity_poly.type
_entity_poly.pdbx_seq_one_letter_code
_entity_poly.pdbx_strand_id
1 'polypeptide(L)'
;QDSGLSKQIYTINALSKEWVTLKDESGKQHSVKASALHHAPLNHGYATTPSNASPNASHHIVNIKAYSASKEWLHDTLTQGIKHIDIFTDKAQQFDDRLEKSEVKPSSISRIMQAADMPEKFVNSQTTALLTQDVTAALNAIGAQHQDKGLIHNAVDFAIQHISEKEAGYSQKELIVNAIKYAFEEKGTSITQHEIINTLQHMATNSTDKGAPSLLSAEYHDGTRWTTQAAIDTEVRILDRLQAGKDQLAPLTSVEHATQVLSQNQSLTDGQKDATLLITTTKDRFVGVQGLAGTGKSTMLETGIDLVKQSESILNTQPDKTPTQFIGLAPTHAAVNELKDKNVESQTVQSLLSNFLSQDAKPDQYANTVFLLDESSMTSNAQMDKFTHLIETTGARAVFLGDTKQLTSQEAGKPFELALNKGAINSVTMKDIVRQQNSTLLSAVHNIVDRQGESAIDKIQQQLPFDQYTAPTANDAVTPEKQATANINQSLNIISTLQPLTDNPKKNQQLATEALPATVALEYLARTPKARENTLIIAYTNKERDDITHEIRQGLQQQKSLSTEQFTVPRLRGVHASKAELATMLPYQQGLILTTGKDSYFEIMKVDKLNNMLTLADMKTGEEKHFFPKNHGHKFTNLWAKSEQPLAEGDSIMLRKSDIDREMQGNKTYTVSSIDDKQMQLKSTDNHTLTLSTKDLKDAHWDYAYTRTADMAQGATYENVITAIKGQGALTNVRRAYIDITRASKHVKIITDNPQKMMLSWVNNDPNKVSALETRDNYYPEHTPLFNDKPLPQENPKYLDVNGYVDLKRMATELNAKLPAYSESLATQLLGEPNRDKSDKDNLTFGKEGSLTLTTTGQYRGYFKDWKTGDKGTLINLIMVAEKCSYKDALYKADKMMNEPDKYNLVKNPQHDELTHAIPVKQSQLEARAKQYFNEAKPIENSLAQTYLNKQGIDVKQHENLRFHDAVYSSEKRGTFPALIANITNDKDETKAVEITYLDKSSGDIAALKINKRILGSKSGNSTTINKGNNSDYSIVAVGVENALKINADNKNGADIIALNNNNDTKTFNTNELRENVIVVLDTNNSQDTAKLANDLTEKFSKENIHAVIIEPNLIPDGLNKVETTKQLVNEAIYNITTKDNTLSKAIQSLSHDIAGTKNITMKDDSTNVTTNKIKHDEHYQHLAMDSHRSTTKEYSPNIDNPKLDIGEKTM
;
A
#
# COMPACT_ATOMS: atom_id res chain seq x y z
N GLN A 1 59.81 -24.99 6.79
CA GLN A 1 60.59 -25.88 7.69
C GLN A 1 62.09 -25.93 7.32
N ASP A 2 62.56 -25.31 6.23
CA ASP A 2 63.93 -25.50 5.70
C ASP A 2 65.05 -24.59 6.25
N SER A 3 64.81 -23.71 7.22
CA SER A 3 65.85 -22.79 7.73
C SER A 3 66.70 -23.35 8.89
N GLY A 4 66.31 -24.49 9.49
CA GLY A 4 66.99 -25.05 10.66
C GLY A 4 66.84 -24.23 11.95
N LEU A 5 65.99 -23.19 11.95
CA LEU A 5 65.71 -22.33 13.09
C LEU A 5 64.52 -22.87 13.91
N SER A 6 64.62 -22.80 15.23
CA SER A 6 63.54 -23.13 16.15
C SER A 6 62.64 -21.92 16.43
N LYS A 7 61.44 -22.14 16.99
CA LYS A 7 60.51 -21.06 17.35
C LYS A 7 60.99 -20.35 18.63
N GLN A 8 61.82 -19.33 18.48
CA GLN A 8 62.38 -18.49 19.55
C GLN A 8 62.75 -17.10 19.03
N ILE A 9 63.15 -16.18 19.92
CA ILE A 9 63.60 -14.85 19.52
C ILE A 9 65.06 -14.92 19.04
N TYR A 10 65.36 -14.22 17.94
CA TYR A 10 66.71 -14.08 17.41
C TYR A 10 67.09 -12.60 17.30
N THR A 11 68.34 -12.29 17.66
CA THR A 11 68.93 -10.97 17.40
C THR A 11 69.76 -11.03 16.13
N ILE A 12 69.54 -10.12 15.19
CA ILE A 12 70.37 -10.01 13.99
C ILE A 12 71.71 -9.43 14.39
N ASN A 13 72.78 -10.21 14.25
CA ASN A 13 74.13 -9.79 14.62
C ASN A 13 74.91 -9.22 13.42
N ALA A 14 74.68 -9.76 12.22
CA ALA A 14 75.24 -9.24 10.98
C ALA A 14 74.32 -9.56 9.79
N LEU A 15 74.22 -8.62 8.85
CA LEU A 15 73.41 -8.73 7.64
C LEU A 15 74.28 -8.47 6.41
N SER A 16 74.26 -9.40 5.45
CA SER A 16 74.88 -9.24 4.14
C SER A 16 73.89 -9.60 3.03
N LYS A 17 74.23 -9.33 1.76
CA LYS A 17 73.36 -9.65 0.62
C LYS A 17 73.05 -11.15 0.49
N GLU A 18 73.93 -12.03 0.95
CA GLU A 18 73.77 -13.48 0.81
C GLU A 18 73.42 -14.19 2.12
N TRP A 19 73.84 -13.65 3.26
CA TRP A 19 73.75 -14.30 4.57
C TRP A 19 73.25 -13.36 5.66
N VAL A 20 72.40 -13.92 6.52
CA VAL A 20 71.94 -13.31 7.77
C VAL A 20 72.51 -14.12 8.93
N THR A 21 73.26 -13.47 9.82
CA THR A 21 73.78 -14.08 11.05
C THR A 21 72.84 -13.71 12.20
N LEU A 22 72.17 -14.71 12.74
CA LEU A 22 71.23 -14.62 13.83
C LEU A 22 71.88 -15.13 15.13
N LYS A 23 71.59 -14.50 16.25
CA LYS A 23 71.99 -14.96 17.58
C LYS A 23 70.74 -15.38 18.34
N ASP A 24 70.68 -16.62 18.82
CA ASP A 24 69.56 -17.09 19.64
C ASP A 24 69.65 -16.64 21.10
N GLU A 25 68.63 -16.97 21.89
CA GLU A 25 68.53 -16.63 23.32
C GLU A 25 69.64 -17.27 24.17
N SER A 26 70.20 -18.40 23.74
CA SER A 26 71.37 -19.04 24.40
C SER A 26 72.70 -18.37 24.02
N GLY A 27 72.66 -17.41 23.10
CA GLY A 27 73.81 -16.69 22.58
C GLY A 27 74.55 -17.39 21.44
N LYS A 28 74.03 -18.52 20.95
CA LYS A 28 74.59 -19.28 19.83
C LYS A 28 74.25 -18.59 18.50
N GLN A 29 75.23 -18.51 17.62
CA GLN A 29 75.07 -17.90 16.30
C GLN A 29 74.63 -18.94 15.26
N HIS A 30 73.73 -18.51 14.38
CA HIS A 30 73.16 -19.26 13.26
C HIS A 30 73.30 -18.42 12.00
N SER A 31 74.00 -18.95 11.00
CA SER A 31 74.12 -18.29 9.69
C SER A 31 73.16 -18.96 8.71
N VAL A 32 72.22 -18.16 8.20
CA VAL A 32 71.19 -18.61 7.24
C VAL A 32 71.27 -17.78 5.98
N LYS A 33 71.06 -18.40 4.81
CA LYS A 33 71.00 -17.67 3.55
C LYS A 33 69.82 -16.70 3.59
N ALA A 34 70.03 -15.47 3.13
CA ALA A 34 68.97 -14.46 3.08
C ALA A 34 67.75 -14.94 2.26
N SER A 35 67.99 -15.70 1.18
CA SER A 35 66.93 -16.30 0.36
C SER A 35 66.07 -17.32 1.11
N ALA A 36 66.63 -18.04 2.09
CA ALA A 36 65.89 -19.01 2.90
C ALA A 36 64.92 -18.35 3.89
N LEU A 37 65.05 -17.04 4.13
CA LEU A 37 64.17 -16.27 5.00
C LEU A 37 63.01 -15.57 4.26
N HIS A 38 63.03 -15.54 2.91
CA HIS A 38 62.04 -14.82 2.10
C HIS A 38 60.60 -15.31 2.31
N HIS A 39 60.43 -16.60 2.64
CA HIS A 39 59.14 -17.22 2.95
C HIS A 39 59.09 -17.75 4.39
N ALA A 40 60.02 -17.33 5.25
CA ALA A 40 60.00 -17.71 6.65
C ALA A 40 58.94 -16.88 7.40
N PRO A 41 58.13 -17.50 8.28
CA PRO A 41 57.13 -16.80 9.09
C PRO A 41 57.81 -16.03 10.23
N LEU A 42 58.62 -15.02 9.88
CA LEU A 42 59.30 -14.14 10.82
C LEU A 42 58.35 -13.06 11.31
N ASN A 43 58.48 -12.71 12.59
CA ASN A 43 57.77 -11.60 13.19
C ASN A 43 58.73 -10.79 14.07
N HIS A 44 58.38 -9.55 14.40
CA HIS A 44 59.20 -8.72 15.28
C HIS A 44 59.18 -9.28 16.71
N GLY A 45 60.34 -9.69 17.23
CA GLY A 45 60.45 -10.29 18.56
C GLY A 45 60.20 -9.32 19.73
N TYR A 46 60.21 -8.01 19.48
CA TYR A 46 60.00 -6.97 20.49
C TYR A 46 58.52 -6.58 20.68
N ALA A 47 57.60 -7.06 19.84
CA ALA A 47 56.17 -6.80 19.95
C ALA A 47 55.39 -8.11 19.75
N THR A 48 54.79 -8.62 20.81
CA THR A 48 54.16 -9.95 20.84
C THR A 48 52.76 -9.88 21.44
N THR A 49 51.98 -10.94 21.23
CA THR A 49 50.70 -11.10 21.95
C THR A 49 50.99 -11.47 23.40
N PRO A 50 50.11 -11.14 24.37
CA PRO A 50 50.30 -11.45 25.78
C PRO A 50 50.66 -12.91 26.06
N SER A 51 50.02 -13.84 25.34
CA SER A 51 50.27 -15.29 25.43
C SER A 51 51.63 -15.75 24.87
N ASN A 52 52.36 -14.88 24.17
CA ASN A 52 53.71 -15.12 23.64
C ASN A 52 54.74 -14.11 24.20
N ALA A 53 54.39 -13.34 25.23
CA ALA A 53 55.30 -12.39 25.84
C ALA A 53 56.41 -13.13 26.62
N SER A 54 57.60 -12.53 26.67
CA SER A 54 58.76 -13.16 27.30
C SER A 54 58.58 -13.19 28.82
N PRO A 55 58.63 -14.36 29.48
CA PRO A 55 58.43 -14.47 30.92
C PRO A 55 59.53 -13.82 31.76
N ASN A 56 60.60 -13.30 31.14
CA ASN A 56 61.73 -12.68 31.83
C ASN A 56 61.75 -11.15 31.74
N ALA A 57 60.78 -10.52 31.07
CA ALA A 57 60.75 -9.07 30.94
C ALA A 57 60.14 -8.43 32.20
N SER A 58 60.95 -7.64 32.92
CA SER A 58 60.51 -6.97 34.15
C SER A 58 59.54 -5.80 33.93
N HIS A 59 59.48 -5.27 32.71
CA HIS A 59 58.64 -4.14 32.29
C HIS A 59 57.96 -4.46 30.96
N HIS A 60 56.63 -4.38 30.93
CA HIS A 60 55.84 -4.58 29.73
C HIS A 60 55.16 -3.27 29.31
N ILE A 61 55.16 -3.01 28.00
CA ILE A 61 54.40 -1.92 27.40
C ILE A 61 53.29 -2.56 26.57
N VAL A 62 52.04 -2.28 26.92
CA VAL A 62 50.87 -2.88 26.27
C VAL A 62 50.03 -1.79 25.62
N ASN A 63 49.76 -1.95 24.33
CA ASN A 63 48.73 -1.19 23.63
C ASN A 63 47.46 -2.05 23.51
N ILE A 64 46.35 -1.60 24.10
CA ILE A 64 45.09 -2.35 24.13
C ILE A 64 43.89 -1.41 23.98
N LYS A 65 42.92 -1.80 23.16
CA LYS A 65 41.64 -1.09 23.08
C LYS A 65 40.79 -1.37 24.32
N ALA A 66 40.10 -0.37 24.85
CA ALA A 66 39.33 -0.43 26.07
C ALA A 66 38.32 -1.60 26.10
N TYR A 67 37.65 -1.87 24.98
CA TYR A 67 36.67 -2.97 24.90
C TYR A 67 37.28 -4.38 24.95
N SER A 68 38.58 -4.51 24.64
CA SER A 68 39.33 -5.77 24.67
C SER A 68 39.87 -6.08 26.05
N ALA A 69 39.80 -5.14 26.99
CA ALA A 69 40.22 -5.34 28.36
C ALA A 69 39.31 -6.33 29.06
N SER A 70 39.91 -7.30 29.76
CA SER A 70 39.20 -8.25 30.61
C SER A 70 40.08 -8.65 31.79
N LYS A 71 39.45 -9.17 32.86
CA LYS A 71 40.19 -9.67 34.04
C LYS A 71 41.12 -10.82 33.66
N GLU A 72 40.69 -11.68 32.74
CA GLU A 72 41.44 -12.84 32.25
C GLU A 72 42.67 -12.38 31.46
N TRP A 73 42.51 -11.40 30.56
CA TRP A 73 43.64 -10.81 29.85
C TRP A 73 44.66 -10.16 30.79
N LEU A 74 44.18 -9.37 31.76
CA LEU A 74 45.07 -8.71 32.72
C LEU A 74 45.76 -9.75 33.62
N HIS A 75 45.06 -10.82 34.01
CA HIS A 75 45.62 -11.93 34.77
C HIS A 75 46.70 -12.68 33.98
N ASP A 76 46.44 -13.05 32.73
CA ASP A 76 47.40 -13.73 31.84
C ASP A 76 48.65 -12.85 31.60
N THR A 77 48.45 -11.54 31.57
CA THR A 77 49.57 -10.59 31.43
C THR A 77 50.37 -10.51 32.74
N LEU A 78 49.71 -10.31 33.89
CA LEU A 78 50.37 -10.11 35.18
C LEU A 78 51.02 -11.39 35.75
N THR A 79 50.56 -12.58 35.37
CA THR A 79 51.09 -13.87 35.87
C THR A 79 52.49 -14.21 35.34
N GLN A 80 53.05 -13.42 34.42
CA GLN A 80 54.38 -13.64 33.81
C GLN A 80 55.56 -13.04 34.60
N GLY A 81 55.40 -12.73 35.89
CA GLY A 81 56.50 -12.20 36.73
C GLY A 81 56.85 -10.72 36.46
N ILE A 82 55.90 -9.96 35.92
CA ILE A 82 56.04 -8.54 35.58
C ILE A 82 56.13 -7.69 36.86
N LYS A 83 57.10 -6.75 36.90
CA LYS A 83 57.22 -5.77 38.00
C LYS A 83 56.53 -4.44 37.68
N HIS A 84 56.45 -4.09 36.40
CA HIS A 84 55.89 -2.83 35.94
C HIS A 84 55.19 -2.99 34.59
N ILE A 85 54.03 -2.36 34.41
CA ILE A 85 53.26 -2.41 33.17
C ILE A 85 52.77 -1.01 32.81
N ASP A 86 53.03 -0.58 31.57
CA ASP A 86 52.44 0.63 30.99
C ASP A 86 51.33 0.20 30.02
N ILE A 87 50.13 0.73 30.22
CA ILE A 87 48.96 0.42 29.40
C ILE A 87 48.56 1.66 28.61
N PHE A 88 48.64 1.57 27.29
CA PHE A 88 48.14 2.56 26.35
C PHE A 88 46.78 2.09 25.85
N THR A 89 45.75 2.91 26.07
CA THR A 89 44.37 2.58 25.67
C THR A 89 43.67 3.78 25.06
N ASP A 90 42.68 3.52 24.20
CA ASP A 90 41.90 4.54 23.49
C ASP A 90 40.95 5.30 24.42
N LYS A 91 40.43 4.66 25.48
CA LYS A 91 39.52 5.28 26.46
C LYS A 91 39.75 4.72 27.87
N ALA A 92 40.50 5.44 28.69
CA ALA A 92 40.87 5.02 30.05
C ALA A 92 39.65 4.65 30.92
N GLN A 93 38.58 5.45 30.89
CA GLN A 93 37.38 5.19 31.70
C GLN A 93 36.66 3.89 31.27
N GLN A 94 36.50 3.67 29.96
CA GLN A 94 35.87 2.45 29.45
C GLN A 94 36.73 1.21 29.69
N PHE A 95 38.05 1.38 29.72
CA PHE A 95 39.00 0.32 30.05
C PHE A 95 38.82 -0.13 31.50
N ASP A 96 38.69 0.81 32.44
CA ASP A 96 38.39 0.51 33.84
C ASP A 96 37.02 -0.16 34.00
N ASP A 97 35.96 0.40 33.38
CA ASP A 97 34.60 -0.17 33.42
C ASP A 97 34.55 -1.60 32.87
N ARG A 98 35.37 -1.92 31.86
CA ARG A 98 35.48 -3.26 31.26
C ARG A 98 36.25 -4.23 32.15
N LEU A 99 37.30 -3.76 32.81
CA LEU A 99 38.09 -4.56 33.75
C LEU A 99 37.30 -4.95 35.00
N GLU A 100 36.34 -4.13 35.44
CA GLU A 100 35.48 -4.49 36.57
C GLU A 100 34.52 -5.64 36.22
N LYS A 101 34.19 -5.81 34.93
CA LYS A 101 33.31 -6.87 34.42
C LYS A 101 34.10 -8.18 34.21
N SER A 102 33.54 -9.30 34.67
CA SER A 102 34.08 -10.64 34.34
C SER A 102 33.39 -11.15 33.08
N GLU A 103 34.15 -11.63 32.09
CA GLU A 103 33.57 -12.36 30.96
C GLU A 103 33.11 -13.73 31.44
N VAL A 104 31.87 -13.84 31.92
CA VAL A 104 31.21 -15.15 31.94
C VAL A 104 30.87 -15.47 30.49
N LYS A 105 31.70 -16.30 29.84
CA LYS A 105 31.32 -16.94 28.58
C LYS A 105 30.56 -18.22 28.94
N PRO A 106 29.22 -18.19 29.00
CA PRO A 106 28.46 -19.42 29.17
C PRO A 106 28.85 -20.37 28.03
N SER A 107 29.21 -21.60 28.41
CA SER A 107 29.34 -22.72 27.48
C SER A 107 28.08 -22.82 26.61
N SER A 108 28.21 -23.41 25.42
CA SER A 108 27.07 -23.61 24.51
C SER A 108 25.89 -24.29 25.22
N ILE A 109 26.19 -25.20 26.15
CA ILE A 109 25.22 -25.85 27.04
C ILE A 109 24.55 -24.85 27.99
N SER A 110 25.30 -24.00 28.69
CA SER A 110 24.69 -23.01 29.58
C SER A 110 23.86 -21.94 28.87
N ARG A 111 24.15 -21.59 27.61
CA ARG A 111 23.27 -20.70 26.81
C ARG A 111 21.96 -21.37 26.41
N ILE A 112 22.01 -22.66 26.09
CA ILE A 112 20.83 -23.48 25.80
C ILE A 112 19.98 -23.64 27.08
N MET A 113 20.63 -23.86 28.23
CA MET A 113 19.96 -23.97 29.51
C MET A 113 19.39 -22.63 30.01
N GLN A 114 20.05 -21.49 29.75
CA GLN A 114 19.53 -20.16 30.08
C GLN A 114 18.31 -19.74 29.25
N ALA A 115 18.07 -20.37 28.09
CA ALA A 115 16.88 -20.10 27.27
C ALA A 115 15.59 -20.74 27.84
N ALA A 116 15.71 -21.55 28.90
CA ALA A 116 14.61 -22.09 29.68
C ALA A 116 14.80 -21.65 31.14
N ASP A 117 13.90 -20.82 31.69
CA ASP A 117 14.10 -20.16 32.99
C ASP A 117 14.44 -21.09 34.19
N MET A 118 15.31 -20.57 35.07
CA MET A 118 16.09 -21.16 36.20
C MET A 118 15.27 -21.60 37.46
N PRO A 119 15.77 -22.46 38.40
CA PRO A 119 16.86 -22.14 39.36
C PRO A 119 17.94 -23.22 39.63
N GLU A 120 19.12 -22.73 40.05
CA GLU A 120 20.37 -23.45 40.35
C GLU A 120 20.27 -24.64 41.32
N LYS A 121 21.09 -25.69 41.09
CA LYS A 121 22.00 -26.28 42.11
C LYS A 121 22.93 -27.37 41.54
N PHE A 122 24.14 -27.40 42.08
CA PHE A 122 25.27 -28.34 41.92
C PHE A 122 24.96 -29.71 41.28
N VAL A 123 25.76 -30.06 40.25
CA VAL A 123 25.69 -31.33 39.52
C VAL A 123 26.08 -32.50 40.44
N ASN A 124 25.09 -33.34 40.79
CA ASN A 124 25.26 -34.70 41.31
C ASN A 124 24.71 -35.74 40.30
N SER A 125 24.87 -37.04 40.62
CA SER A 125 24.46 -38.15 39.75
C SER A 125 22.97 -38.20 39.39
N GLN A 126 22.09 -37.58 40.19
CA GLN A 126 20.65 -37.48 39.90
C GLN A 126 20.33 -36.33 38.93
N THR A 127 21.01 -35.17 39.06
CA THR A 127 20.89 -34.06 38.10
C THR A 127 21.48 -34.40 36.72
N THR A 128 22.44 -35.31 36.61
CA THR A 128 23.00 -35.74 35.31
C THR A 128 21.95 -36.44 34.44
N ALA A 129 21.05 -37.22 35.02
CA ALA A 129 19.98 -37.89 34.29
C ALA A 129 18.95 -36.89 33.75
N LEU A 130 18.53 -35.92 34.58
CA LEU A 130 17.65 -34.82 34.18
C LEU A 130 18.29 -33.94 33.09
N LEU A 131 19.56 -33.56 33.25
CA LEU A 131 20.33 -32.86 32.22
C LEU A 131 20.41 -33.65 30.91
N THR A 132 20.64 -34.96 30.98
CA THR A 132 20.70 -35.80 29.78
C THR A 132 19.33 -35.90 29.12
N GLN A 133 18.25 -35.98 29.91
CA GLN A 133 16.88 -35.98 29.42
C GLN A 133 16.52 -34.64 28.77
N ASP A 134 16.83 -33.52 29.40
CA ASP A 134 16.56 -32.17 28.89
C ASP A 134 17.39 -31.86 27.65
N VAL A 135 18.67 -32.26 27.63
CA VAL A 135 19.54 -32.15 26.45
C VAL A 135 19.04 -33.06 25.33
N THR A 136 18.59 -34.27 25.63
CA THR A 136 18.01 -35.19 24.65
C THR A 136 16.69 -34.66 24.12
N ALA A 137 15.84 -34.08 24.97
CA ALA A 137 14.60 -33.41 24.58
C ALA A 137 14.88 -32.18 23.71
N ALA A 138 15.89 -31.38 24.06
CA ALA A 138 16.35 -30.24 23.26
C ALA A 138 16.94 -30.69 21.92
N LEU A 139 17.76 -31.74 21.90
CA LEU A 139 18.31 -32.33 20.67
C LEU A 139 17.22 -32.93 19.78
N ASN A 140 16.20 -33.57 20.38
CA ASN A 140 15.04 -34.07 19.65
C ASN A 140 14.18 -32.93 19.13
N ALA A 141 14.01 -31.83 19.88
CA ALA A 141 13.30 -30.64 19.43
C ALA A 141 14.05 -29.93 18.29
N ILE A 142 15.38 -29.84 18.36
CA ILE A 142 16.24 -29.34 17.27
C ILE A 142 16.20 -30.29 16.07
N GLY A 143 16.23 -31.59 16.30
CA GLY A 143 16.11 -32.62 15.26
C GLY A 143 14.75 -32.60 14.55
N ALA A 144 13.67 -32.34 15.28
CA ALA A 144 12.32 -32.16 14.75
C ALA A 144 12.18 -30.86 13.92
N GLN A 145 12.89 -29.78 14.30
CA GLN A 145 12.97 -28.55 13.48
C GLN A 145 13.71 -28.76 12.14
N HIS A 146 14.53 -29.82 12.02
CA HIS A 146 15.33 -30.13 10.83
C HIS A 146 14.76 -31.26 9.95
N GLN A 147 13.55 -31.77 10.21
CA GLN A 147 12.89 -32.66 9.25
C GLN A 147 12.55 -31.89 7.97
N ASP A 148 12.93 -32.44 6.80
CA ASP A 148 12.58 -31.88 5.50
C ASP A 148 11.07 -31.95 5.31
N LYS A 149 10.40 -30.79 5.39
CA LYS A 149 8.94 -30.65 5.26
C LYS A 149 8.46 -30.74 3.80
N GLY A 150 9.38 -31.03 2.88
CA GLY A 150 9.13 -31.13 1.44
C GLY A 150 9.36 -29.79 0.73
N LEU A 151 9.61 -29.89 -0.58
CA LEU A 151 9.97 -28.76 -1.44
C LEU A 151 8.99 -27.58 -1.35
N ILE A 152 7.68 -27.84 -1.48
CA ILE A 152 6.65 -26.80 -1.53
C ILE A 152 6.59 -26.06 -0.18
N HIS A 153 6.61 -26.79 0.93
CA HIS A 153 6.63 -26.20 2.27
C HIS A 153 7.89 -25.34 2.47
N ASN A 154 9.07 -25.83 2.07
CA ASN A 154 10.32 -25.07 2.19
C ASN A 154 10.31 -23.80 1.31
N ALA A 155 9.69 -23.86 0.12
CA ALA A 155 9.55 -22.72 -0.76
C ALA A 155 8.62 -21.64 -0.17
N VAL A 156 7.50 -22.06 0.44
CA VAL A 156 6.58 -21.16 1.13
C VAL A 156 7.23 -20.57 2.39
N ASP A 157 7.91 -21.37 3.20
CA ASP A 157 8.65 -20.90 4.37
C ASP A 157 9.72 -19.87 3.99
N PHE A 158 10.49 -20.13 2.93
CA PHE A 158 11.46 -19.17 2.41
C PHE A 158 10.79 -17.86 1.99
N ALA A 159 9.69 -17.93 1.23
CA ALA A 159 8.97 -16.75 0.77
C ALA A 159 8.45 -15.91 1.95
N ILE A 160 7.87 -16.56 2.97
CA ILE A 160 7.41 -15.90 4.20
C ILE A 160 8.59 -15.25 4.91
N GLN A 161 9.68 -15.97 5.16
CA GLN A 161 10.85 -15.41 5.85
C GLN A 161 11.46 -14.23 5.10
N HIS A 162 11.65 -14.36 3.78
CA HIS A 162 12.18 -13.31 2.91
C HIS A 162 11.33 -12.04 2.94
N ILE A 163 10.01 -12.17 2.77
CA ILE A 163 9.09 -11.03 2.72
C ILE A 163 8.91 -10.43 4.13
N SER A 164 8.87 -11.27 5.17
CA SER A 164 8.67 -10.83 6.57
C SER A 164 9.80 -9.96 7.13
N GLU A 165 10.97 -9.93 6.47
CA GLU A 165 12.01 -8.96 6.81
C GLU A 165 11.60 -7.52 6.48
N LYS A 166 10.76 -7.34 5.45
CA LYS A 166 10.35 -6.01 4.94
C LYS A 166 8.89 -5.68 5.21
N GLU A 167 8.00 -6.66 5.28
CA GLU A 167 6.55 -6.44 5.45
C GLU A 167 5.97 -7.28 6.60
N ALA A 168 4.99 -6.73 7.33
CA ALA A 168 4.33 -7.44 8.44
C ALA A 168 3.06 -8.20 8.00
N GLY A 169 2.34 -7.66 7.03
CA GLY A 169 1.37 -8.38 6.21
C GLY A 169 1.83 -8.40 4.75
N TYR A 170 1.50 -9.44 4.00
CA TYR A 170 2.02 -9.62 2.64
C TYR A 170 0.97 -10.15 1.69
N SER A 171 1.04 -9.72 0.43
CA SER A 171 0.08 -10.16 -0.59
C SER A 171 0.32 -11.61 -0.98
N GLN A 172 -0.76 -12.35 -1.27
CA GLN A 172 -0.64 -13.72 -1.78
C GLN A 172 0.20 -13.79 -3.07
N LYS A 173 0.09 -12.76 -3.92
CA LYS A 173 0.86 -12.66 -5.17
C LYS A 173 2.37 -12.65 -4.91
N GLU A 174 2.84 -11.85 -3.95
CA GLU A 174 4.28 -11.78 -3.63
C GLU A 174 4.80 -13.09 -3.04
N LEU A 175 4.02 -13.75 -2.19
CA LEU A 175 4.36 -15.08 -1.66
C LEU A 175 4.54 -16.09 -2.79
N ILE A 176 3.58 -16.16 -3.72
CA ILE A 176 3.62 -17.09 -4.84
C ILE A 176 4.87 -16.84 -5.69
N VAL A 177 5.13 -15.58 -6.06
CA VAL A 177 6.29 -15.23 -6.89
C VAL A 177 7.61 -15.64 -6.22
N ASN A 178 7.78 -15.35 -4.93
CA ASN A 178 9.02 -15.67 -4.22
C ASN A 178 9.17 -17.18 -3.96
N ALA A 179 8.07 -17.91 -3.71
CA ALA A 179 8.10 -19.36 -3.56
C ALA A 179 8.48 -20.04 -4.88
N ILE A 180 7.89 -19.61 -6.02
CA ILE A 180 8.26 -20.11 -7.35
C ILE A 180 9.73 -19.80 -7.64
N LYS A 181 10.17 -18.57 -7.35
CA LYS A 181 11.57 -18.15 -7.53
C LYS A 181 12.51 -19.08 -6.76
N TYR A 182 12.22 -19.37 -5.50
CA TYR A 182 13.00 -20.31 -4.71
C TYR A 182 13.02 -21.71 -5.33
N ALA A 183 11.86 -22.29 -5.62
CA ALA A 183 11.78 -23.64 -6.19
C ALA A 183 12.54 -23.75 -7.52
N PHE A 184 12.45 -22.73 -8.36
CA PHE A 184 13.08 -22.71 -9.68
C PHE A 184 14.59 -22.41 -9.61
N GLU A 185 14.98 -21.30 -8.99
CA GLU A 185 16.37 -20.81 -9.03
C GLU A 185 17.31 -21.47 -8.00
N GLU A 186 16.76 -21.93 -6.87
CA GLU A 186 17.51 -22.61 -5.81
C GLU A 186 17.45 -24.14 -5.93
N LYS A 187 16.27 -24.68 -6.24
CA LYS A 187 16.04 -26.15 -6.27
C LYS A 187 15.99 -26.75 -7.67
N GLY A 188 15.91 -25.95 -8.73
CA GLY A 188 15.86 -26.44 -10.12
C GLY A 188 14.55 -27.16 -10.45
N THR A 189 13.48 -26.85 -9.74
CA THR A 189 12.17 -27.54 -9.80
C THR A 189 11.04 -26.54 -10.05
N SER A 190 9.95 -26.98 -10.68
CA SER A 190 8.75 -26.16 -10.83
C SER A 190 7.71 -26.55 -9.79
N ILE A 191 7.03 -25.55 -9.23
CA ILE A 191 5.84 -25.70 -8.39
C ILE A 191 4.73 -24.83 -8.97
N THR A 192 3.47 -25.22 -8.75
CA THR A 192 2.30 -24.52 -9.26
C THR A 192 1.72 -23.55 -8.25
N GLN A 193 0.97 -22.55 -8.74
CA GLN A 193 0.23 -21.63 -7.89
C GLN A 193 -0.76 -22.37 -6.96
N HIS A 194 -1.43 -23.42 -7.46
CA HIS A 194 -2.41 -24.17 -6.67
C HIS A 194 -1.78 -24.91 -5.50
N GLU A 195 -0.61 -25.55 -5.70
CA GLU A 195 0.14 -26.22 -4.63
C GLU A 195 0.59 -25.26 -3.52
N ILE A 196 1.02 -24.05 -3.91
CA ILE A 196 1.41 -23.00 -2.97
C ILE A 196 0.20 -22.54 -2.14
N ILE A 197 -0.92 -22.25 -2.79
CA ILE A 197 -2.15 -21.81 -2.10
C ILE A 197 -2.66 -22.89 -1.13
N ASN A 198 -2.69 -24.15 -1.55
CA ASN A 198 -3.09 -25.26 -0.68
C ASN A 198 -2.16 -25.38 0.54
N THR A 199 -0.85 -25.18 0.35
CA THR A 199 0.12 -25.22 1.45
C THR A 199 -0.08 -24.05 2.42
N LEU A 200 -0.31 -22.84 1.92
CA LEU A 200 -0.63 -21.66 2.74
C LEU A 200 -1.91 -21.88 3.56
N GLN A 201 -2.97 -22.41 2.94
CA GLN A 201 -4.21 -22.76 3.63
C GLN A 201 -4.01 -23.85 4.69
N HIS A 202 -3.18 -24.87 4.38
CA HIS A 202 -2.83 -25.92 5.34
C HIS A 202 -2.06 -25.36 6.55
N MET A 203 -1.15 -24.41 6.33
CA MET A 203 -0.43 -23.72 7.41
C MET A 203 -1.33 -22.80 8.24
N ALA A 204 -2.38 -22.22 7.64
CA ALA A 204 -3.36 -21.40 8.36
C ALA A 204 -4.43 -22.20 9.12
N THR A 205 -4.65 -23.46 8.76
CA THR A 205 -5.67 -24.32 9.41
C THR A 205 -5.08 -25.25 10.46
N ASN A 206 -3.84 -25.68 10.31
CA ASN A 206 -3.18 -26.54 11.29
C ASN A 206 -2.56 -25.72 12.42
N SER A 207 -3.07 -25.95 13.62
CA SER A 207 -2.52 -25.37 14.84
C SER A 207 -1.12 -25.94 15.12
N THR A 208 -0.20 -25.08 15.50
CA THR A 208 1.06 -25.52 16.15
C THR A 208 0.73 -26.20 17.50
N ASP A 209 1.69 -26.89 18.13
CA ASP A 209 1.54 -27.52 19.46
C ASP A 209 1.06 -26.57 20.59
N LYS A 210 0.90 -25.27 20.31
CA LYS A 210 0.37 -24.22 21.19
C LYS A 210 -1.06 -23.75 20.86
N GLY A 211 -1.79 -24.41 19.94
CA GLY A 211 -3.22 -24.18 19.72
C GLY A 211 -3.59 -22.97 18.85
N ALA A 212 -2.62 -22.30 18.21
CA ALA A 212 -2.86 -21.22 17.25
C ALA A 212 -2.21 -21.53 15.88
N PRO A 213 -2.86 -21.14 14.76
CA PRO A 213 -2.29 -21.28 13.42
C PRO A 213 -1.06 -20.36 13.27
N SER A 214 -0.04 -20.83 12.53
CA SER A 214 1.19 -20.06 12.32
C SER A 214 1.00 -18.89 11.35
N LEU A 215 0.00 -19.00 10.47
CA LEU A 215 -0.40 -18.01 9.47
C LEU A 215 -1.86 -17.63 9.60
N LEU A 216 -2.18 -16.39 9.26
CA LEU A 216 -3.52 -15.87 9.15
C LEU A 216 -3.72 -15.20 7.80
N SER A 217 -4.95 -15.22 7.28
CA SER A 217 -5.31 -14.59 6.01
C SER A 217 -6.60 -13.79 6.13
N ALA A 218 -6.72 -12.74 5.32
CA ALA A 218 -7.95 -11.97 5.14
C ALA A 218 -8.15 -11.59 3.68
N GLU A 219 -9.42 -11.47 3.26
CA GLU A 219 -9.81 -11.16 1.89
C GLU A 219 -9.95 -9.65 1.69
N TYR A 220 -9.21 -9.14 0.71
CA TYR A 220 -9.24 -7.73 0.32
C TYR A 220 -9.84 -7.50 -1.07
N HIS A 221 -10.24 -6.27 -1.40
CA HIS A 221 -10.72 -5.89 -2.73
C HIS A 221 -9.65 -6.11 -3.82
N ASP A 222 -8.37 -6.13 -3.44
CA ASP A 222 -7.20 -6.38 -4.28
C ASP A 222 -6.64 -7.81 -4.15
N GLY A 223 -7.29 -8.69 -3.38
CA GLY A 223 -6.97 -10.11 -3.21
C GLY A 223 -6.62 -10.52 -1.77
N THR A 224 -6.25 -11.78 -1.56
CA THR A 224 -5.92 -12.29 -0.22
C THR A 224 -4.60 -11.73 0.31
N ARG A 225 -4.61 -11.27 1.56
CA ARG A 225 -3.40 -10.89 2.32
C ARG A 225 -3.14 -11.88 3.45
N TRP A 226 -1.88 -12.06 3.78
CA TRP A 226 -1.40 -13.04 4.75
C TRP A 226 -0.49 -12.38 5.79
N THR A 227 -0.46 -12.94 7.01
CA THR A 227 0.47 -12.52 8.07
C THR A 227 0.82 -13.70 8.99
N THR A 228 1.79 -13.51 9.88
CA THR A 228 2.22 -14.51 10.86
C THR A 228 1.73 -14.16 12.26
N GLN A 229 1.50 -15.17 13.10
CA GLN A 229 1.16 -14.94 14.50
C GLN A 229 2.25 -14.14 15.24
N ALA A 230 3.53 -14.40 14.94
CA ALA A 230 4.65 -13.68 15.56
C ALA A 230 4.66 -12.18 15.22
N ALA A 231 4.26 -11.80 13.99
CA ALA A 231 4.14 -10.40 13.59
C ALA A 231 2.97 -9.72 14.32
N ILE A 232 1.83 -10.41 14.46
CA ILE A 232 0.68 -9.94 15.25
C ILE A 232 1.10 -9.74 16.72
N ASP A 233 1.71 -10.74 17.34
CA ASP A 233 2.14 -10.69 18.74
C ASP A 233 3.10 -9.53 19.00
N THR A 234 3.95 -9.23 18.02
CA THR A 234 4.88 -8.10 18.10
C THR A 234 4.15 -6.76 18.04
N GLU A 235 3.21 -6.59 17.09
CA GLU A 235 2.42 -5.36 17.01
C GLU A 235 1.53 -5.16 18.24
N VAL A 236 0.86 -6.22 18.73
CA VAL A 236 0.06 -6.18 19.98
C VAL A 236 0.93 -5.77 21.16
N ARG A 237 2.08 -6.44 21.36
CA ARG A 237 2.98 -6.15 22.48
C ARG A 237 3.49 -4.71 22.48
N ILE A 238 3.78 -4.14 21.30
CA ILE A 238 4.15 -2.73 21.18
C ILE A 238 2.99 -1.85 21.63
N LEU A 239 1.78 -2.05 21.08
CA LEU A 239 0.62 -1.21 21.40
C LEU A 239 0.23 -1.32 22.89
N ASP A 240 0.28 -2.52 23.47
CA ASP A 240 -0.03 -2.76 24.88
C ASP A 240 0.94 -2.01 25.80
N ARG A 241 2.26 -2.04 25.51
CA ARG A 241 3.25 -1.25 26.27
C ARG A 241 3.00 0.24 26.18
N LEU A 242 2.64 0.73 24.99
CA LEU A 242 2.33 2.14 24.78
C LEU A 242 1.11 2.57 25.60
N GLN A 243 0.06 1.75 25.60
CA GLN A 243 -1.15 2.01 26.39
C GLN A 243 -0.89 1.92 27.90
N ALA A 244 -0.14 0.92 28.35
CA ALA A 244 0.26 0.78 29.75
C ALA A 244 1.10 1.97 30.26
N GLY A 245 1.73 2.71 29.36
CA GLY A 245 2.47 3.93 29.66
C GLY A 245 1.63 5.16 30.01
N LYS A 246 0.29 5.11 29.91
CA LYS A 246 -0.59 6.23 30.26
C LYS A 246 -0.64 6.49 31.76
N ASP A 247 -0.63 7.77 32.14
CA ASP A 247 -0.69 8.24 33.54
C ASP A 247 0.37 7.64 34.50
N GLN A 248 1.54 7.26 33.99
CA GLN A 248 2.58 6.58 34.78
C GLN A 248 3.63 7.52 35.41
N LEU A 249 3.76 8.75 34.93
CA LEU A 249 4.84 9.67 35.32
C LEU A 249 4.29 11.02 35.81
N ALA A 250 5.11 11.75 36.56
CA ALA A 250 4.84 13.16 36.86
C ALA A 250 5.07 14.04 35.60
N PRO A 251 4.29 15.10 35.39
CA PRO A 251 4.55 16.10 34.35
C PRO A 251 5.94 16.74 34.50
N LEU A 252 6.54 17.15 33.38
CA LEU A 252 7.81 17.90 33.39
C LEU A 252 7.60 19.34 33.87
N THR A 253 6.44 19.92 33.59
CA THR A 253 6.04 21.26 34.01
C THR A 253 4.54 21.35 34.31
N SER A 254 4.11 22.41 35.00
CA SER A 254 2.69 22.72 35.22
C SER A 254 2.03 23.28 33.96
N VAL A 255 0.75 22.95 33.75
CA VAL A 255 -0.04 23.45 32.60
C VAL A 255 -0.09 24.97 32.57
N GLU A 256 -0.29 25.61 33.72
CA GLU A 256 -0.40 27.07 33.83
C GLU A 256 0.86 27.78 33.35
N HIS A 257 2.03 27.31 33.79
CA HIS A 257 3.32 27.86 33.38
C HIS A 257 3.58 27.63 31.89
N ALA A 258 3.34 26.42 31.39
CA ALA A 258 3.54 26.11 29.97
C ALA A 258 2.66 26.98 29.07
N THR A 259 1.36 27.09 29.38
CA THR A 259 0.42 27.93 28.63
C THR A 259 0.83 29.41 28.68
N GLN A 260 1.29 29.92 29.83
CA GLN A 260 1.76 31.29 29.94
C GLN A 260 2.94 31.57 29.00
N VAL A 261 3.99 30.74 29.04
CA VAL A 261 5.19 30.90 28.19
C VAL A 261 4.83 30.77 26.70
N LEU A 262 4.04 29.77 26.34
CA LEU A 262 3.67 29.50 24.95
C LEU A 262 2.74 30.58 24.36
N SER A 263 1.84 31.15 25.17
CA SER A 263 0.94 32.24 24.73
C SER A 263 1.68 33.55 24.42
N GLN A 264 2.80 33.80 25.11
CA GLN A 264 3.65 34.97 24.88
C GLN A 264 4.54 34.82 23.64
N ASN A 265 4.76 33.60 23.16
CA ASN A 265 5.58 33.33 22.00
C ASN A 265 4.76 33.40 20.69
N GLN A 266 4.83 34.55 20.01
CA GLN A 266 4.11 34.77 18.75
C GLN A 266 4.79 34.13 17.52
N SER A 267 6.03 33.64 17.63
CA SER A 267 6.74 33.05 16.48
C SER A 267 6.37 31.58 16.24
N LEU A 268 5.75 30.91 17.21
CA LEU A 268 5.33 29.51 17.11
C LEU A 268 3.93 29.37 16.51
N THR A 269 3.75 28.35 15.67
CA THR A 269 2.43 27.97 15.15
C THR A 269 1.59 27.30 16.23
N ASP A 270 0.28 27.22 16.02
CA ASP A 270 -0.63 26.57 16.98
C ASP A 270 -0.28 25.09 17.16
N GLY A 271 0.03 24.38 16.07
CA GLY A 271 0.50 22.99 16.16
C GLY A 271 1.78 22.84 16.98
N GLN A 272 2.74 23.77 16.88
CA GLN A 272 3.97 23.75 17.68
C GLN A 272 3.69 23.99 19.16
N LYS A 273 2.78 24.91 19.48
CA LYS A 273 2.35 25.20 20.86
C LYS A 273 1.65 24.00 21.48
N ASP A 274 0.71 23.39 20.77
CA ASP A 274 -0.02 22.22 21.23
C ASP A 274 0.91 21.03 21.48
N ALA A 275 1.86 20.78 20.57
CA ALA A 275 2.85 19.71 20.73
C ALA A 275 3.77 19.97 21.94
N THR A 276 4.26 21.19 22.10
CA THR A 276 5.10 21.57 23.26
C THR A 276 4.33 21.42 24.57
N LEU A 277 3.07 21.86 24.59
CA LEU A 277 2.19 21.74 25.73
C LEU A 277 1.99 20.27 26.11
N LEU A 278 1.67 19.40 25.14
CA LEU A 278 1.51 17.97 25.38
C LEU A 278 2.79 17.35 25.96
N ILE A 279 3.94 17.56 25.32
CA ILE A 279 5.22 16.95 25.73
C ILE A 279 5.58 17.32 27.16
N THR A 280 5.39 18.59 27.52
CA THR A 280 5.87 19.13 28.80
C THR A 280 4.90 18.88 29.97
N THR A 281 3.59 18.76 29.70
CA THR A 281 2.56 18.68 30.76
C THR A 281 1.94 17.29 30.94
N THR A 282 2.14 16.37 29.99
CA THR A 282 1.55 15.03 30.07
C THR A 282 2.12 14.18 31.21
N LYS A 283 1.29 13.30 31.76
CA LYS A 283 1.67 12.24 32.71
C LYS A 283 2.07 10.94 32.01
N ASP A 284 1.90 10.88 30.69
CA ASP A 284 2.18 9.69 29.92
C ASP A 284 3.67 9.48 29.73
N ARG A 285 4.07 8.21 29.71
CA ARG A 285 5.44 7.78 29.39
C ARG A 285 5.76 7.94 27.90
N PHE A 286 4.76 7.73 27.05
CA PHE A 286 4.88 7.79 25.60
C PHE A 286 3.90 8.81 25.03
N VAL A 287 4.39 9.72 24.19
CA VAL A 287 3.54 10.64 23.43
C VAL A 287 3.99 10.74 21.98
N GLY A 288 3.05 11.04 21.08
CA GLY A 288 3.29 11.16 19.65
C GLY A 288 3.14 12.58 19.14
N VAL A 289 3.95 12.96 18.16
CA VAL A 289 3.80 14.19 17.39
C VAL A 289 3.88 13.82 15.91
N GLN A 290 2.73 13.87 15.23
CA GLN A 290 2.62 13.69 13.79
C GLN A 290 2.78 15.06 13.13
N GLY A 291 3.98 15.36 12.62
CA GLY A 291 4.28 16.64 12.01
C GLY A 291 4.67 16.50 10.54
N LEU A 292 3.88 17.10 9.65
CA LEU A 292 4.19 17.15 8.21
C LEU A 292 5.58 17.75 7.96
N ALA A 293 6.18 17.40 6.83
CA ALA A 293 7.46 17.94 6.39
C ALA A 293 7.44 19.49 6.40
N GLY A 294 8.38 20.10 7.12
CA GLY A 294 8.49 21.57 7.18
C GLY A 294 7.61 22.28 8.19
N THR A 295 7.00 21.57 9.14
CA THR A 295 6.19 22.15 10.25
C THR A 295 7.01 22.67 11.44
N GLY A 296 8.34 22.61 11.37
CA GLY A 296 9.23 23.12 12.41
C GLY A 296 9.29 22.25 13.68
N LYS A 297 9.32 20.91 13.53
CA LYS A 297 9.48 19.96 14.65
C LYS A 297 10.71 20.27 15.52
N SER A 298 11.86 20.56 14.91
CA SER A 298 13.10 20.85 15.65
C SER A 298 13.00 22.14 16.48
N THR A 299 12.34 23.18 15.95
CA THR A 299 12.07 24.43 16.67
C THR A 299 11.11 24.23 17.85
N MET A 300 10.11 23.36 17.67
CA MET A 300 9.19 22.95 18.73
C MET A 300 9.94 22.23 19.86
N LEU A 301 10.85 21.32 19.53
CA LEU A 301 11.67 20.62 20.52
C LEU A 301 12.61 21.54 21.29
N GLU A 302 13.30 22.45 20.60
CA GLU A 302 14.18 23.45 21.22
C GLU A 302 13.40 24.27 22.25
N THR A 303 12.22 24.77 21.87
CA THR A 303 11.33 25.51 22.78
C THR A 303 10.90 24.67 23.98
N GLY A 304 10.50 23.41 23.77
CA GLY A 304 10.07 22.52 24.84
C GLY A 304 11.19 22.19 25.83
N ILE A 305 12.41 21.96 25.34
CA ILE A 305 13.60 21.72 26.16
C ILE A 305 13.89 22.95 27.03
N ASP A 306 13.89 24.14 26.43
CA ASP A 306 14.14 25.40 27.14
C ASP A 306 13.08 25.67 28.21
N LEU A 307 11.80 25.40 27.90
CA LEU A 307 10.70 25.53 28.85
C LEU A 307 10.87 24.60 30.05
N VAL A 308 11.25 23.33 29.83
CA VAL A 308 11.50 22.39 30.93
C VAL A 308 12.66 22.85 31.78
N LYS A 309 13.80 23.24 31.18
CA LYS A 309 14.96 23.77 31.91
C LYS A 309 14.62 25.01 32.73
N GLN A 310 13.83 25.93 32.17
CA GLN A 310 13.33 27.11 32.89
C GLN A 310 12.47 26.70 34.09
N SER A 311 11.52 25.78 33.89
CA SER A 311 10.64 25.32 34.97
C SER A 311 11.41 24.62 36.09
N GLU A 312 12.41 23.79 35.78
CA GLU A 312 13.28 23.15 36.78
C GLU A 312 14.11 24.18 37.55
N SER A 313 14.59 25.24 36.88
CA SER A 313 15.33 26.32 37.53
C SER A 313 14.47 27.17 38.49
N ILE A 314 13.19 27.34 38.17
CA ILE A 314 12.22 28.10 38.99
C ILE A 314 11.75 27.26 40.19
N LEU A 315 11.55 25.95 39.98
CA LEU A 315 11.04 25.00 40.97
C LEU A 315 12.09 24.48 41.95
N ASN A 316 13.19 25.20 42.17
CA ASN A 316 14.39 24.87 42.95
C ASN A 316 14.12 24.44 44.42
N THR A 317 13.43 23.31 44.62
CA THR A 317 12.84 22.87 45.88
C THR A 317 13.24 21.45 46.27
N GLN A 318 14.09 20.77 45.49
CA GLN A 318 14.71 19.50 45.91
C GLN A 318 16.18 19.43 45.48
N PRO A 319 17.14 19.66 46.41
CA PRO A 319 18.58 19.57 46.12
C PRO A 319 19.07 18.18 45.66
N ASP A 320 18.24 17.14 45.79
CA ASP A 320 18.56 15.75 45.42
C ASP A 320 17.97 15.30 44.06
N LYS A 321 17.25 16.18 43.33
CA LYS A 321 16.63 15.80 42.05
C LYS A 321 17.61 16.02 40.89
N THR A 322 17.96 14.94 40.18
CA THR A 322 18.77 15.01 38.96
C THR A 322 18.03 15.81 37.88
N PRO A 323 18.69 16.74 37.15
CA PRO A 323 18.05 17.47 36.05
C PRO A 323 17.55 16.53 34.96
N THR A 324 16.43 16.87 34.31
CA THR A 324 15.92 16.08 33.19
C THR A 324 16.90 16.13 32.01
N GLN A 325 17.33 14.96 31.54
CA GLN A 325 18.20 14.83 30.37
C GLN A 325 17.39 14.61 29.10
N PHE A 326 17.78 15.24 28.00
CA PHE A 326 17.16 15.04 26.69
C PHE A 326 18.14 14.36 25.75
N ILE A 327 17.76 13.20 25.21
CA ILE A 327 18.57 12.45 24.25
C ILE A 327 17.78 12.28 22.96
N GLY A 328 18.28 12.88 21.88
CA GLY A 328 17.79 12.71 20.53
C GLY A 328 18.17 11.36 19.94
N LEU A 329 17.19 10.72 19.29
CA LEU A 329 17.36 9.47 18.56
C LEU A 329 16.81 9.65 17.16
N ALA A 330 17.52 9.13 16.17
CA ALA A 330 16.96 9.02 14.83
C ALA A 330 17.44 7.75 14.11
N PRO A 331 16.66 7.20 13.16
CA PRO A 331 17.07 6.03 12.39
C PRO A 331 18.27 6.28 11.46
N THR A 332 18.47 7.51 11.01
CA THR A 332 19.52 7.88 10.04
C THR A 332 20.53 8.85 10.64
N HIS A 333 21.79 8.77 10.17
CA HIS A 333 22.83 9.71 10.58
C HIS A 333 22.54 11.17 10.19
N ALA A 334 21.80 11.41 9.09
CA ALA A 334 21.44 12.75 8.65
C ALA A 334 20.52 13.44 9.67
N ALA A 335 19.47 12.76 10.12
CA ALA A 335 18.56 13.27 11.15
C ALA A 335 19.27 13.43 12.52
N VAL A 336 20.20 12.52 12.88
CA VAL A 336 21.03 12.68 14.08
C VAL A 336 21.86 13.96 14.02
N ASN A 337 22.46 14.27 12.87
CA ASN A 337 23.25 15.49 12.72
C ASN A 337 22.37 16.75 12.77
N GLU A 338 21.16 16.71 12.21
CA GLU A 338 20.20 17.82 12.31
C GLU A 338 19.81 18.13 13.77
N LEU A 339 19.61 17.10 14.59
CA LEU A 339 19.37 17.29 16.03
C LEU A 339 20.61 17.83 16.77
N LYS A 340 21.82 17.38 16.40
CA LYS A 340 23.07 17.90 16.97
C LYS A 340 23.32 19.36 16.64
N ASP A 341 23.01 19.77 15.41
CA ASP A 341 23.10 21.17 14.97
C ASP A 341 22.14 22.09 15.76
N LYS A 342 21.14 21.50 16.43
CA LYS A 342 20.21 22.14 17.37
C LYS A 342 20.61 21.98 18.83
N ASN A 343 21.87 21.62 19.11
CA ASN A 343 22.42 21.42 20.47
C ASN A 343 21.68 20.33 21.28
N VAL A 344 21.06 19.35 20.62
CA VAL A 344 20.47 18.18 21.28
C VAL A 344 21.46 17.02 21.22
N GLU A 345 21.85 16.47 22.37
CA GLU A 345 22.69 15.27 22.41
C GLU A 345 21.99 14.13 21.68
N SER A 346 22.59 13.58 20.62
CA SER A 346 21.89 12.66 19.73
C SER A 346 22.73 11.49 19.22
N GLN A 347 22.10 10.33 19.04
CA GLN A 347 22.68 9.11 18.47
C GLN A 347 21.67 8.32 17.64
N THR A 348 22.11 7.27 16.94
CA THR A 348 21.17 6.43 16.17
C THR A 348 20.42 5.47 17.09
N VAL A 349 19.18 5.12 16.72
CA VAL A 349 18.37 4.11 17.44
C VAL A 349 19.14 2.79 17.55
N GLN A 350 19.76 2.36 16.45
CA GLN A 350 20.54 1.12 16.40
C GLN A 350 21.74 1.14 17.36
N SER A 351 22.42 2.28 17.50
CA SER A 351 23.54 2.43 18.44
C SER A 351 23.07 2.26 19.88
N LEU A 352 22.00 2.97 20.25
CA LEU A 352 21.42 2.88 21.60
C LEU A 352 20.99 1.44 21.93
N LEU A 353 20.21 0.81 21.05
CA LEU A 353 19.70 -0.55 21.28
C LEU A 353 20.84 -1.58 21.35
N SER A 354 21.93 -1.40 20.59
CA SER A 354 23.08 -2.30 20.65
C SER A 354 23.82 -2.20 21.98
N ASN A 355 24.01 -0.98 22.50
CA ASN A 355 24.64 -0.73 23.79
C ASN A 355 23.80 -1.25 24.98
N PHE A 356 22.47 -1.15 24.86
CA PHE A 356 21.56 -1.68 25.87
C PHE A 356 21.58 -3.22 25.90
N LEU A 357 21.49 -3.86 24.72
CA LEU A 357 21.50 -5.32 24.60
C LEU A 357 22.84 -5.96 25.02
N SER A 358 23.96 -5.22 24.97
CA SER A 358 25.25 -5.71 25.46
C SER A 358 25.41 -5.63 26.98
N GLN A 359 24.36 -5.21 27.73
CA GLN A 359 24.42 -4.92 29.17
C GLN A 359 25.51 -3.91 29.55
N ASP A 360 25.93 -3.08 28.60
CA ASP A 360 26.95 -2.05 28.85
C ASP A 360 26.37 -0.84 29.60
N ALA A 361 25.05 -0.61 29.53
CA ALA A 361 24.33 0.43 30.24
C ALA A 361 23.50 -0.14 31.41
N LYS A 362 23.66 0.41 32.62
CA LYS A 362 22.80 0.09 33.78
C LYS A 362 21.47 0.83 33.63
N PRO A 363 20.32 0.24 34.02
CA PRO A 363 19.01 0.92 33.96
C PRO A 363 19.01 2.31 34.60
N ASP A 364 19.75 2.47 35.70
CA ASP A 364 19.90 3.73 36.45
C ASP A 364 20.52 4.87 35.63
N GLN A 365 21.28 4.56 34.58
CA GLN A 365 21.92 5.57 33.73
C GLN A 365 20.90 6.44 32.98
N TYR A 366 19.74 5.89 32.67
CA TYR A 366 18.68 6.58 31.91
C TYR A 366 17.52 7.03 32.81
N ALA A 367 17.74 7.06 34.12
CA ALA A 367 16.79 7.61 35.07
C ALA A 367 16.62 9.12 34.83
N ASN A 368 15.37 9.60 34.79
CA ASN A 368 15.00 10.97 34.45
C ASN A 368 15.46 11.45 33.05
N THR A 369 15.48 10.53 32.08
CA THR A 369 15.75 10.86 30.66
C THR A 369 14.44 10.96 29.86
N VAL A 370 14.39 11.96 28.96
CA VAL A 370 13.39 12.08 27.89
C VAL A 370 14.07 11.78 26.57
N PHE A 371 13.70 10.66 25.95
CA PHE A 371 14.17 10.31 24.62
C PHE A 371 13.29 10.95 23.55
N LEU A 372 13.91 11.65 22.61
CA LEU A 372 13.26 12.31 21.48
C LEU A 372 13.53 11.48 20.23
N LEU A 373 12.60 10.62 19.82
CA LEU A 373 12.74 9.78 18.64
C LEU A 373 12.23 10.52 17.40
N ASP A 374 13.14 11.15 16.66
CA ASP A 374 12.83 11.81 15.39
C ASP A 374 12.80 10.83 14.21
N GLU A 375 12.03 11.18 13.18
CA GLU A 375 11.71 10.30 12.03
C GLU A 375 11.17 8.93 12.47
N SER A 376 10.26 8.92 13.46
CA SER A 376 9.63 7.73 14.03
C SER A 376 8.92 6.84 13.00
N SER A 377 8.46 7.40 11.87
CA SER A 377 7.89 6.63 10.75
C SER A 377 8.89 5.68 10.08
N MET A 378 10.19 5.92 10.26
CA MET A 378 11.26 5.04 9.77
C MET A 378 11.69 3.94 10.76
N THR A 379 11.09 3.89 11.96
CA THR A 379 11.40 2.87 12.97
C THR A 379 10.59 1.59 12.72
N SER A 380 11.26 0.44 12.67
CA SER A 380 10.61 -0.86 12.41
C SER A 380 9.91 -1.43 13.64
N ASN A 381 9.06 -2.45 13.47
CA ASN A 381 8.46 -3.17 14.61
C ASN A 381 9.54 -3.73 15.54
N ALA A 382 10.60 -4.32 14.98
CA ALA A 382 11.69 -4.91 15.75
C ALA A 382 12.47 -3.86 16.57
N GLN A 383 12.69 -2.67 16.01
CA GLN A 383 13.33 -1.57 16.73
C GLN A 383 12.40 -0.99 17.81
N MET A 384 11.12 -0.79 17.49
CA MET A 384 10.16 -0.20 18.43
C MET A 384 9.85 -1.14 19.61
N ASP A 385 9.75 -2.45 19.40
CA ASP A 385 9.54 -3.44 20.47
C ASP A 385 10.69 -3.36 21.50
N LYS A 386 11.94 -3.33 21.02
CA LYS A 386 13.13 -3.20 21.88
C LYS A 386 13.21 -1.83 22.54
N PHE A 387 12.89 -0.76 21.81
CA PHE A 387 12.96 0.59 22.33
C PHE A 387 11.92 0.84 23.43
N THR A 388 10.66 0.48 23.19
CA THR A 388 9.60 0.60 24.21
C THR A 388 9.91 -0.23 25.45
N HIS A 389 10.49 -1.43 25.29
CA HIS A 389 10.96 -2.24 26.42
C HIS A 389 12.09 -1.57 27.21
N LEU A 390 13.05 -0.94 26.54
CA LEU A 390 14.11 -0.16 27.19
C LEU A 390 13.51 0.97 28.03
N ILE A 391 12.59 1.75 27.45
CA ILE A 391 11.95 2.89 28.12
C ILE A 391 11.11 2.46 29.32
N GLU A 392 10.40 1.34 29.21
CA GLU A 392 9.67 0.71 30.32
C GLU A 392 10.62 0.35 31.45
N THR A 393 11.71 -0.37 31.14
CA THR A 393 12.69 -0.91 32.10
C THR A 393 13.47 0.18 32.84
N THR A 394 13.79 1.30 32.18
CA THR A 394 14.60 2.37 32.77
C THR A 394 13.79 3.43 33.51
N GLY A 395 12.45 3.43 33.40
CA GLY A 395 11.64 4.51 33.96
C GLY A 395 11.64 5.80 33.12
N ALA A 396 12.29 5.80 31.95
CA ALA A 396 12.41 6.97 31.08
C ALA A 396 11.08 7.36 30.41
N ARG A 397 11.06 8.54 29.80
CA ARG A 397 9.97 9.04 28.94
C ARG A 397 10.42 9.02 27.48
N ALA A 398 9.50 8.82 26.55
CA ALA A 398 9.79 8.90 25.12
C ALA A 398 8.75 9.74 24.35
N VAL A 399 9.25 10.57 23.44
CA VAL A 399 8.47 11.38 22.50
C VAL A 399 8.75 10.87 21.10
N PHE A 400 7.73 10.39 20.41
CA PHE A 400 7.82 9.94 19.02
C PHE A 400 7.46 11.10 18.09
N LEU A 401 8.41 11.53 17.27
CA LEU A 401 8.24 12.60 16.30
C LEU A 401 8.36 11.99 14.91
N GLY A 402 7.39 12.23 14.04
CA GLY A 402 7.43 11.62 12.72
C GLY A 402 6.42 12.20 11.75
N ASP A 403 6.49 11.67 10.53
CA ASP A 403 5.58 12.01 9.45
C ASP A 403 5.14 10.72 8.74
N THR A 404 3.91 10.28 8.99
CA THR A 404 3.32 9.09 8.34
C THR A 404 3.17 9.22 6.82
N LYS A 405 3.29 10.42 6.24
CA LYS A 405 3.21 10.64 4.79
C LYS A 405 4.57 10.45 4.09
N GLN A 406 5.69 10.44 4.82
CA GLN A 406 7.03 10.18 4.28
C GLN A 406 7.32 8.68 4.16
N LEU A 407 8.53 8.31 3.70
CA LEU A 407 8.93 6.92 3.59
C LEU A 407 8.98 6.25 4.97
N THR A 408 8.57 4.98 4.99
CA THR A 408 8.61 4.11 6.17
C THR A 408 9.94 3.38 6.29
N SER A 409 10.12 2.65 7.39
CA SER A 409 11.27 1.76 7.58
C SER A 409 11.46 0.80 6.39
N GLN A 410 12.69 0.37 6.13
CA GLN A 410 12.94 -0.72 5.19
C GLN A 410 12.56 -2.09 5.78
N GLU A 411 12.65 -2.23 7.11
CA GLU A 411 12.26 -3.43 7.84
C GLU A 411 10.76 -3.45 8.16
N ALA A 412 10.20 -4.63 8.44
CA ALA A 412 8.78 -4.84 8.66
C ALA A 412 8.13 -3.94 9.73
N GLY A 413 6.91 -3.50 9.41
CA GLY A 413 6.01 -2.80 10.32
C GLY A 413 5.97 -1.29 10.17
N LYS A 414 4.93 -0.70 10.78
CA LYS A 414 4.66 0.74 10.84
C LYS A 414 4.15 1.14 12.23
N PRO A 415 4.93 0.88 13.30
CA PRO A 415 4.44 0.93 14.67
C PRO A 415 4.00 2.35 15.10
N PHE A 416 4.67 3.39 14.61
CA PHE A 416 4.26 4.78 14.87
C PHE A 416 2.89 5.09 14.28
N GLU A 417 2.65 4.74 13.01
CA GLU A 417 1.36 4.94 12.35
C GLU A 417 0.24 4.15 13.04
N LEU A 418 0.50 2.90 13.43
CA LEU A 418 -0.45 2.08 14.19
C LEU A 418 -0.78 2.67 15.56
N ALA A 419 0.23 3.16 16.29
CA ALA A 419 0.03 3.76 17.60
C ALA A 419 -0.86 5.00 17.55
N LEU A 420 -0.72 5.82 16.50
CA LEU A 420 -1.58 6.98 16.25
C LEU A 420 -3.00 6.55 15.87
N ASN A 421 -3.14 5.68 14.87
CA ASN A 421 -4.45 5.28 14.33
C ASN A 421 -5.31 4.51 15.35
N LYS A 422 -4.68 3.69 16.21
CA LYS A 422 -5.37 2.92 17.26
C LYS A 422 -5.49 3.70 18.58
N GLY A 423 -5.02 4.95 18.67
CA GLY A 423 -5.10 5.77 19.89
C GLY A 423 -4.31 5.21 21.09
N ALA A 424 -3.26 4.44 20.82
CA ALA A 424 -2.43 3.81 21.84
C ALA A 424 -1.61 4.84 22.63
N ILE A 425 -1.25 5.96 21.99
CA ILE A 425 -0.57 7.10 22.59
C ILE A 425 -1.39 8.37 22.41
N ASN A 426 -1.27 9.32 23.34
CA ASN A 426 -1.76 10.67 23.14
C ASN A 426 -0.86 11.38 22.12
N SER A 427 -1.45 12.10 21.18
CA SER A 427 -0.70 12.73 20.09
C SER A 427 -1.26 14.05 19.61
N VAL A 428 -0.37 14.91 19.08
CA VAL A 428 -0.72 16.15 18.37
C VAL A 428 -0.35 16.02 16.90
N THR A 429 -1.22 16.54 16.02
CA THR A 429 -0.95 16.65 14.59
C THR A 429 -0.56 18.08 14.22
N MET A 430 0.68 18.29 13.80
CA MET A 430 1.17 19.57 13.30
C MET A 430 0.99 19.62 11.78
N LYS A 431 0.11 20.53 11.32
CA LYS A 431 -0.22 20.73 9.90
C LYS A 431 0.31 22.03 9.31
N ASP A 432 0.78 22.96 10.14
CA ASP A 432 1.22 24.29 9.71
C ASP A 432 2.60 24.23 9.06
N ILE A 433 2.66 24.05 7.75
CA ILE A 433 3.92 23.98 7.01
C ILE A 433 4.49 25.39 6.80
N VAL A 434 5.71 25.63 7.31
CA VAL A 434 6.38 26.95 7.27
C VAL A 434 7.65 26.97 6.42
N ARG A 435 8.01 25.84 5.77
CA ARG A 435 9.24 25.71 4.99
C ARG A 435 9.21 26.48 3.66
N GLN A 436 8.09 26.42 2.94
CA GLN A 436 7.97 27.02 1.62
C GLN A 436 7.83 28.53 1.72
N GLN A 437 8.70 29.26 1.02
CA GLN A 437 8.69 30.73 1.00
C GLN A 437 7.63 31.31 0.05
N ASN A 438 7.00 30.47 -0.77
CA ASN A 438 5.98 30.86 -1.74
C ASN A 438 4.68 30.07 -1.50
N SER A 439 3.56 30.79 -1.44
CA SER A 439 2.20 30.24 -1.33
C SER A 439 1.80 29.26 -2.43
N THR A 440 2.30 29.42 -3.66
CA THR A 440 2.02 28.51 -4.78
C THR A 440 2.67 27.16 -4.56
N LEU A 441 3.94 27.14 -4.14
CA LEU A 441 4.66 25.90 -3.82
C LEU A 441 4.08 25.25 -2.56
N LEU A 442 3.70 26.04 -1.55
CA LEU A 442 2.98 25.54 -0.37
C LEU A 442 1.65 24.86 -0.76
N SER A 443 0.90 25.45 -1.69
CA SER A 443 -0.34 24.85 -2.20
C SER A 443 -0.08 23.52 -2.94
N ALA A 444 1.01 23.43 -3.70
CA ALA A 444 1.42 22.17 -4.33
C ALA A 444 1.73 21.09 -3.26
N VAL A 445 2.37 21.48 -2.15
CA VAL A 445 2.63 20.59 -1.01
C VAL A 445 1.34 20.12 -0.37
N HIS A 446 0.38 21.01 -0.11
CA HIS A 446 -0.93 20.62 0.45
C HIS A 446 -1.66 19.62 -0.45
N ASN A 447 -1.69 19.87 -1.76
CA ASN A 447 -2.35 18.98 -2.72
C ASN A 447 -1.71 17.59 -2.74
N ILE A 448 -0.38 17.48 -2.73
CA ILE A 448 0.28 16.16 -2.74
C ILE A 448 0.07 15.39 -1.42
N VAL A 449 0.00 16.08 -0.27
CA VAL A 449 -0.36 15.45 1.03
C VAL A 449 -1.75 14.81 0.96
N ASP A 450 -2.66 15.50 0.28
CA ASP A 450 -4.04 15.06 0.09
C ASP A 450 -4.21 14.11 -1.10
N ARG A 451 -3.11 13.63 -1.70
CA ARG A 451 -3.09 12.72 -2.87
C ARG A 451 -3.75 13.32 -4.13
N GLN A 452 -3.77 14.65 -4.24
CA GLN A 452 -4.29 15.41 -5.38
C GLN A 452 -3.15 15.75 -6.34
N GLY A 453 -2.71 14.75 -7.13
CA GLY A 453 -1.55 14.84 -8.00
C GLY A 453 -1.67 15.83 -9.17
N GLU A 454 -2.83 15.92 -9.80
CA GLU A 454 -3.10 16.88 -10.89
C GLU A 454 -3.10 18.31 -10.36
N SER A 455 -3.79 18.55 -9.24
CA SER A 455 -3.81 19.84 -8.55
C SER A 455 -2.42 20.24 -8.05
N ALA A 456 -1.58 19.28 -7.62
CA ALA A 456 -0.20 19.55 -7.25
C ALA A 456 0.65 19.96 -8.49
N ILE A 457 0.50 19.24 -9.61
CA ILE A 457 1.18 19.52 -10.87
C ILE A 457 0.81 20.92 -11.40
N ASP A 458 -0.47 21.28 -11.39
CA ASP A 458 -0.95 22.60 -11.80
C ASP A 458 -0.28 23.72 -10.98
N LYS A 459 -0.17 23.55 -9.66
CA LYS A 459 0.50 24.51 -8.79
C LYS A 459 2.00 24.60 -9.06
N ILE A 460 2.68 23.49 -9.30
CA ILE A 460 4.10 23.52 -9.68
C ILE A 460 4.30 24.24 -11.02
N GLN A 461 3.40 24.02 -11.98
CA GLN A 461 3.46 24.72 -13.26
C GLN A 461 3.26 26.24 -13.10
N GLN A 462 2.37 26.67 -12.19
CA GLN A 462 2.10 28.09 -11.86
C GLN A 462 3.20 28.76 -11.02
N GLN A 463 4.13 27.98 -10.45
CA GLN A 463 5.27 28.52 -9.71
C GLN A 463 6.09 29.46 -10.61
N LEU A 464 6.74 30.48 -10.04
CA LEU A 464 7.66 31.30 -10.83
C LEU A 464 8.81 30.44 -11.37
N PRO A 465 9.19 30.60 -12.66
CA PRO A 465 10.36 29.95 -13.22
C PRO A 465 11.62 30.27 -12.43
N PHE A 466 12.58 29.34 -12.42
CA PHE A 466 13.89 29.57 -11.82
C PHE A 466 14.65 30.67 -12.57
N ASP A 467 15.43 31.50 -11.87
CA ASP A 467 16.04 32.71 -12.44
C ASP A 467 17.57 32.81 -12.29
N GLN A 468 18.24 31.92 -11.56
CA GLN A 468 19.70 31.98 -11.30
C GLN A 468 20.52 31.12 -12.29
N TYR A 469 20.35 31.35 -13.59
CA TYR A 469 21.13 30.69 -14.64
C TYR A 469 22.42 31.44 -14.98
N THR A 470 23.44 30.72 -15.46
CA THR A 470 24.64 31.33 -16.07
C THR A 470 24.30 31.89 -17.44
N ALA A 471 24.83 33.07 -17.78
CA ALA A 471 24.76 33.57 -19.14
C ALA A 471 25.48 32.61 -20.11
N PRO A 472 24.95 32.37 -21.32
CA PRO A 472 25.64 31.58 -22.34
C PRO A 472 27.00 32.22 -22.67
N THR A 473 28.08 31.44 -22.63
CA THR A 473 29.42 31.90 -23.00
C THR A 473 29.69 31.68 -24.48
N ALA A 474 30.64 32.43 -25.07
CA ALA A 474 31.00 32.29 -26.49
C ALA A 474 31.59 30.91 -26.86
N ASN A 475 32.01 30.12 -25.87
CA ASN A 475 32.51 28.75 -26.06
C ASN A 475 31.41 27.68 -25.92
N ASP A 476 30.20 28.07 -25.49
CA ASP A 476 29.01 27.22 -25.56
C ASP A 476 28.53 27.23 -27.01
N ALA A 477 29.24 26.53 -27.90
CA ALA A 477 28.84 26.33 -29.29
C ALA A 477 27.56 25.46 -29.35
N VAL A 478 26.46 26.06 -28.94
CA VAL A 478 25.12 25.47 -28.88
C VAL A 478 24.44 25.90 -30.17
N THR A 479 23.92 24.95 -30.94
CA THR A 479 23.15 25.28 -32.15
C THR A 479 21.94 26.16 -31.77
N PRO A 480 21.47 27.06 -32.66
CA PRO A 480 20.31 27.92 -32.37
C PRO A 480 19.09 27.13 -31.85
N GLU A 481 18.90 25.91 -32.35
CA GLU A 481 17.85 24.97 -31.93
C GLU A 481 18.03 24.49 -30.48
N LYS A 482 19.26 24.14 -30.07
CA LYS A 482 19.56 23.75 -28.69
C LYS A 482 19.44 24.95 -27.74
N GLN A 483 19.75 26.16 -28.20
CA GLN A 483 19.61 27.37 -27.40
C GLN A 483 18.14 27.78 -27.22
N ALA A 484 17.32 27.66 -28.27
CA ALA A 484 15.87 27.83 -28.17
C ALA A 484 15.24 26.81 -27.21
N THR A 485 15.66 25.54 -27.30
CA THR A 485 15.21 24.48 -26.39
C THR A 485 15.63 24.75 -24.94
N ALA A 486 16.86 25.21 -24.71
CA ALA A 486 17.33 25.61 -23.39
C ALA A 486 16.48 26.76 -22.81
N ASN A 487 16.20 27.80 -23.60
CA ASN A 487 15.38 28.93 -23.15
C ASN A 487 13.93 28.50 -22.79
N ILE A 488 13.34 27.60 -23.59
CA ILE A 488 12.02 27.03 -23.29
C ILE A 488 12.06 26.24 -21.98
N ASN A 489 13.02 25.33 -21.82
CA ASN A 489 13.18 24.52 -20.60
C ASN A 489 13.43 25.37 -19.36
N GLN A 490 14.14 26.49 -19.51
CA GLN A 490 14.39 27.43 -18.41
C GLN A 490 13.11 28.11 -17.92
N SER A 491 12.15 28.36 -18.83
CA SER A 491 10.83 28.95 -18.50
C SER A 491 9.80 27.96 -17.94
N LEU A 492 10.06 26.65 -18.00
CA LEU A 492 9.15 25.61 -17.54
C LEU A 492 9.57 25.06 -16.17
N ASN A 493 8.59 24.75 -15.31
CA ASN A 493 8.82 24.05 -14.05
C ASN A 493 8.62 22.54 -14.16
N ILE A 494 7.91 22.08 -15.20
CA ILE A 494 7.76 20.66 -15.54
C ILE A 494 8.22 20.46 -16.98
N ILE A 495 9.22 19.61 -17.17
CA ILE A 495 9.81 19.31 -18.48
C ILE A 495 9.47 17.86 -18.83
N SER A 496 8.82 17.69 -19.98
CA SER A 496 8.59 16.38 -20.59
C SER A 496 9.67 16.08 -21.62
N THR A 497 10.38 14.96 -21.49
CA THR A 497 11.27 14.47 -22.56
C THR A 497 10.52 13.66 -23.62
N LEU A 498 9.21 13.43 -23.45
CA LEU A 498 8.37 12.77 -24.46
C LEU A 498 8.19 13.67 -25.67
N GLN A 499 8.71 13.24 -26.81
CA GLN A 499 8.51 13.88 -28.10
C GLN A 499 7.99 12.85 -29.11
N PRO A 500 7.04 13.23 -30.00
CA PRO A 500 6.52 12.35 -31.05
C PRO A 500 7.52 12.26 -32.22
N LEU A 501 8.73 11.75 -31.97
CA LEU A 501 9.81 11.69 -32.97
C LEU A 501 9.63 10.58 -34.01
N THR A 502 8.83 9.56 -33.69
CA THR A 502 8.55 8.42 -34.56
C THR A 502 7.06 8.07 -34.51
N ASP A 503 6.57 7.32 -35.50
CA ASP A 503 5.18 6.82 -35.50
C ASP A 503 4.93 5.71 -34.46
N ASN A 504 5.96 5.26 -33.73
CA ASN A 504 5.85 4.21 -32.72
C ASN A 504 5.86 4.81 -31.29
N PRO A 505 4.71 4.83 -30.58
CA PRO A 505 4.63 5.37 -29.23
C PRO A 505 5.55 4.69 -28.21
N LYS A 506 5.80 3.38 -28.34
CA LYS A 506 6.72 2.66 -27.44
C LYS A 506 8.16 3.12 -27.65
N LYS A 507 8.58 3.32 -28.91
CA LYS A 507 9.92 3.82 -29.23
C LYS A 507 10.09 5.27 -28.76
N ASN A 508 9.07 6.12 -28.93
CA ASN A 508 9.09 7.48 -28.38
C ASN A 508 9.22 7.47 -26.85
N GLN A 509 8.51 6.59 -26.15
CA GLN A 509 8.64 6.45 -24.69
C GLN A 509 10.05 5.99 -24.29
N GLN A 510 10.64 5.04 -25.02
CA GLN A 510 12.00 4.57 -24.76
C GLN A 510 13.01 5.72 -24.92
N LEU A 511 12.96 6.44 -26.05
CA LEU A 511 13.83 7.59 -26.32
C LEU A 511 13.65 8.70 -25.27
N ALA A 512 12.41 8.95 -24.83
CA ALA A 512 12.12 9.91 -23.76
C ALA A 512 12.79 9.49 -22.44
N THR A 513 12.73 8.19 -22.10
CA THR A 513 13.37 7.64 -20.90
C THR A 513 14.89 7.77 -20.97
N GLU A 514 15.49 7.47 -22.13
CA GLU A 514 16.93 7.56 -22.38
C GLU A 514 17.43 9.02 -22.33
N ALA A 515 16.59 10.00 -22.69
CA ALA A 515 16.93 11.42 -22.67
C ALA A 515 16.85 12.08 -21.27
N LEU A 516 16.27 11.41 -20.26
CA LEU A 516 16.11 11.95 -18.91
C LEU A 516 17.45 12.40 -18.27
N PRO A 517 18.51 11.56 -18.22
CA PRO A 517 19.75 11.93 -17.52
C PRO A 517 20.41 13.17 -18.10
N ALA A 518 20.51 13.24 -19.43
CA ALA A 518 21.09 14.37 -20.14
C ALA A 518 20.27 15.66 -19.91
N THR A 519 18.94 15.57 -19.90
CA THR A 519 18.06 16.74 -19.67
C THR A 519 18.24 17.29 -18.25
N VAL A 520 18.36 16.42 -17.25
CA VAL A 520 18.64 16.80 -15.86
C VAL A 520 20.01 17.46 -15.72
N ALA A 521 21.03 16.87 -16.33
CA ALA A 521 22.38 17.42 -16.31
C ALA A 521 22.43 18.80 -16.97
N LEU A 522 21.80 18.98 -18.13
CA LEU A 522 21.71 20.27 -18.82
C LEU A 522 21.06 21.35 -17.96
N GLU A 523 19.94 21.04 -17.29
CA GLU A 523 19.28 21.97 -16.37
C GLU A 523 20.19 22.35 -15.19
N TYR A 524 20.86 21.38 -14.56
CA TYR A 524 21.77 21.64 -13.44
C TYR A 524 23.00 22.46 -13.86
N LEU A 525 23.60 22.11 -15.00
CA LEU A 525 24.77 22.79 -15.57
C LEU A 525 24.44 24.18 -16.10
N ALA A 526 23.18 24.50 -16.38
CA ALA A 526 22.78 25.87 -16.73
C ALA A 526 22.73 26.80 -15.51
N ARG A 527 22.71 26.28 -14.28
CA ARG A 527 22.65 27.09 -13.04
C ARG A 527 24.00 27.71 -12.70
N THR A 528 23.99 28.85 -12.02
CA THR A 528 25.21 29.44 -11.43
C THR A 528 25.85 28.49 -10.39
N PRO A 529 27.18 28.55 -10.14
CA PRO A 529 27.83 27.69 -9.15
C PRO A 529 27.17 27.74 -7.76
N LYS A 530 26.82 28.93 -7.27
CA LYS A 530 26.11 29.12 -6.00
C LYS A 530 24.72 28.47 -6.03
N ALA A 531 23.99 28.56 -7.14
CA ALA A 531 22.71 27.91 -7.29
C ALA A 531 22.84 26.37 -7.31
N ARG A 532 23.88 25.83 -7.95
CA ARG A 532 24.17 24.39 -7.98
C ARG A 532 24.41 23.83 -6.57
N GLU A 533 25.23 24.50 -5.75
CA GLU A 533 25.47 24.13 -4.35
C GLU A 533 24.18 24.07 -3.52
N ASN A 534 23.20 24.91 -3.84
CA ASN A 534 21.89 24.97 -3.16
C ASN A 534 20.79 24.20 -3.90
N THR A 535 21.15 23.34 -4.86
CA THR A 535 20.21 22.51 -5.63
C THR A 535 20.41 21.04 -5.32
N LEU A 536 19.36 20.39 -4.83
CA LEU A 536 19.31 18.93 -4.70
C LEU A 536 18.80 18.29 -5.99
N ILE A 537 19.50 17.27 -6.49
CA ILE A 537 18.99 16.41 -7.56
C ILE A 537 18.51 15.08 -6.98
N ILE A 538 17.24 14.76 -7.19
CA ILE A 538 16.63 13.50 -6.76
C ILE A 538 16.46 12.57 -7.95
N ALA A 539 16.94 11.33 -7.80
CA ALA A 539 16.70 10.22 -8.72
C ALA A 539 16.29 8.98 -7.94
N TYR A 540 15.36 8.18 -8.46
CA TYR A 540 14.73 7.12 -7.67
C TYR A 540 15.60 5.87 -7.54
N THR A 541 16.44 5.57 -8.53
CA THR A 541 17.32 4.38 -8.52
C THR A 541 18.80 4.73 -8.55
N ASN A 542 19.64 3.84 -8.03
CA ASN A 542 21.10 3.99 -8.12
C ASN A 542 21.63 4.00 -9.56
N LYS A 543 20.94 3.33 -10.48
CA LYS A 543 21.26 3.37 -11.91
C LYS A 543 21.03 4.76 -12.48
N GLU A 544 19.87 5.36 -12.23
CA GLU A 544 19.57 6.73 -12.68
C GLU A 544 20.55 7.74 -12.07
N ARG A 545 20.94 7.55 -10.79
CA ARG A 545 21.96 8.37 -10.15
C ARG A 545 23.30 8.33 -10.89
N ASP A 546 23.75 7.14 -11.28
CA ASP A 546 24.99 7.00 -12.07
C ASP A 546 24.86 7.60 -13.46
N ASP A 547 23.75 7.34 -14.16
CA ASP A 547 23.50 7.86 -15.50
C ASP A 547 23.48 9.41 -15.50
N ILE A 548 22.78 10.05 -14.53
CA ILE A 548 22.76 11.52 -14.37
C ILE A 548 24.14 12.05 -13.98
N THR A 549 24.82 11.37 -13.05
CA THR A 549 26.15 11.81 -12.59
C THR A 549 27.18 11.78 -13.71
N HIS A 550 27.12 10.77 -14.58
CA HIS A 550 27.98 10.68 -15.74
C HIS A 550 27.85 11.93 -16.63
N GLU A 551 26.63 12.31 -16.98
CA GLU A 551 26.33 13.49 -17.80
C GLU A 551 26.76 14.80 -17.12
N ILE A 552 26.50 14.94 -15.81
CA ILE A 552 26.93 16.12 -15.04
C ILE A 552 28.45 16.26 -15.06
N ARG A 553 29.19 15.17 -14.81
CA ARG A 553 30.66 15.22 -14.74
C ARG A 553 31.28 15.56 -16.10
N GLN A 554 30.76 14.99 -17.19
CA GLN A 554 31.17 15.36 -18.54
C GLN A 554 30.98 16.85 -18.80
N GLY A 555 29.82 17.41 -18.43
CA GLY A 555 29.57 18.84 -18.59
C GLY A 555 30.44 19.72 -17.68
N LEU A 556 30.70 19.33 -16.43
CA LEU A 556 31.60 20.07 -15.54
C LEU A 556 33.05 20.09 -16.06
N GLN A 557 33.50 19.01 -16.68
CA GLN A 557 34.83 18.94 -17.32
C GLN A 557 34.91 19.85 -18.54
N GLN A 558 33.87 19.87 -19.39
CA GLN A 558 33.78 20.78 -20.53
C GLN A 558 33.79 22.26 -20.07
N GLN A 559 33.11 22.57 -18.95
CA GLN A 559 33.12 23.89 -18.31
C GLN A 559 34.41 24.18 -17.51
N LYS A 560 35.38 23.26 -17.46
CA LYS A 560 36.62 23.36 -16.67
C LYS A 560 36.40 23.61 -15.17
N SER A 561 35.22 23.24 -14.67
CA SER A 561 34.88 23.29 -13.23
C SER A 561 35.23 21.99 -12.50
N LEU A 562 35.55 20.93 -13.26
CA LEU A 562 36.07 19.65 -12.77
C LEU A 562 37.33 19.31 -13.58
N SER A 563 38.34 18.72 -12.94
CA SER A 563 39.56 18.31 -13.64
C SER A 563 39.26 17.30 -14.76
N THR A 564 39.97 17.44 -15.88
CA THR A 564 39.94 16.46 -16.98
C THR A 564 40.81 15.24 -16.69
N GLU A 565 41.73 15.33 -15.73
CA GLU A 565 42.52 14.20 -15.25
C GLU A 565 41.66 13.34 -14.30
N GLN A 566 41.59 12.04 -14.58
CA GLN A 566 40.74 11.10 -13.86
C GLN A 566 41.54 9.88 -13.40
N PHE A 567 41.22 9.39 -12.21
CA PHE A 567 41.78 8.18 -11.62
C PHE A 567 40.67 7.16 -11.44
N THR A 568 40.91 5.92 -11.87
CA THR A 568 39.94 4.83 -11.70
C THR A 568 40.05 4.26 -10.29
N VAL A 569 38.98 4.36 -9.52
CA VAL A 569 38.93 3.95 -8.10
C VAL A 569 37.81 2.93 -7.88
N PRO A 570 38.04 1.87 -7.08
CA PRO A 570 37.01 0.90 -6.75
C PRO A 570 35.92 1.53 -5.89
N ARG A 571 34.68 1.14 -6.17
CA ARG A 571 33.47 1.52 -5.46
C ARG A 571 32.67 0.29 -5.09
N LEU A 572 32.22 0.21 -3.84
CA LEU A 572 31.38 -0.87 -3.31
C LEU A 572 29.97 -0.35 -3.00
N ARG A 573 28.96 -1.02 -3.56
CA ARG A 573 27.53 -0.81 -3.22
C ARG A 573 26.91 -2.08 -2.69
N GLY A 574 26.10 -1.96 -1.65
CA GLY A 574 25.41 -3.11 -1.04
C GLY A 574 24.42 -3.74 -2.01
N VAL A 575 24.36 -5.07 -2.02
CA VAL A 575 23.35 -5.85 -2.77
C VAL A 575 22.03 -5.94 -1.99
N HIS A 576 22.08 -5.75 -0.66
CA HIS A 576 20.91 -5.75 0.23
C HIS A 576 20.06 -7.03 0.20
N ALA A 577 20.73 -8.19 0.12
CA ALA A 577 20.06 -9.48 0.28
C ALA A 577 19.52 -9.65 1.71
N SER A 578 18.32 -10.21 1.81
CA SER A 578 17.70 -10.61 3.08
C SER A 578 18.51 -11.71 3.76
N LYS A 579 18.36 -11.88 5.09
CA LYS A 579 19.02 -12.99 5.81
C LYS A 579 18.53 -14.34 5.31
N ALA A 580 17.25 -14.44 4.97
CA ALA A 580 16.69 -15.62 4.31
C ALA A 580 17.40 -15.93 2.98
N GLU A 581 17.60 -14.92 2.12
CA GLU A 581 18.35 -15.11 0.86
C GLU A 581 19.82 -15.46 1.09
N LEU A 582 20.49 -14.83 2.07
CA LEU A 582 21.89 -15.13 2.39
C LEU A 582 22.07 -16.59 2.86
N ALA A 583 21.03 -17.26 3.36
CA ALA A 583 21.07 -18.69 3.68
C ALA A 583 20.93 -19.61 2.45
N THR A 584 20.67 -19.06 1.26
CA THR A 584 20.49 -19.77 -0.02
C THR A 584 21.60 -19.45 -1.00
N MET A 585 21.63 -20.10 -2.17
CA MET A 585 22.56 -19.75 -3.26
C MET A 585 22.05 -18.61 -4.16
N LEU A 586 20.83 -18.11 -3.94
CA LEU A 586 20.15 -17.10 -4.78
C LEU A 586 20.92 -15.77 -4.93
N PRO A 587 21.40 -15.10 -3.85
CA PRO A 587 21.97 -13.77 -3.97
C PRO A 587 23.44 -13.78 -4.41
N TYR A 588 24.08 -14.96 -4.45
CA TYR A 588 25.51 -15.09 -4.68
C TYR A 588 25.84 -15.19 -6.16
N GLN A 589 26.72 -14.31 -6.62
CA GLN A 589 27.21 -14.26 -7.99
C GLN A 589 28.73 -14.11 -7.99
N GLN A 590 29.38 -14.69 -9.00
CA GLN A 590 30.81 -14.53 -9.21
C GLN A 590 31.17 -13.04 -9.37
N GLY A 591 32.27 -12.61 -8.73
CA GLY A 591 32.75 -11.23 -8.73
C GLY A 591 32.13 -10.31 -7.67
N LEU A 592 31.11 -10.76 -6.93
CA LEU A 592 30.64 -10.04 -5.74
C LEU A 592 31.67 -10.14 -4.61
N ILE A 593 31.69 -9.13 -3.75
CA ILE A 593 32.51 -9.10 -2.54
C ILE A 593 31.64 -9.48 -1.34
N LEU A 594 32.08 -10.48 -0.59
CA LEU A 594 31.50 -10.95 0.67
C LEU A 594 32.30 -10.36 1.84
N THR A 595 31.60 -9.87 2.86
CA THR A 595 32.20 -9.50 4.15
C THR A 595 31.50 -10.28 5.26
N THR A 596 32.25 -10.91 6.17
CA THR A 596 31.73 -11.69 7.31
C THR A 596 32.10 -11.10 8.68
N GLY A 597 32.84 -9.99 8.69
CA GLY A 597 33.28 -9.29 9.88
C GLY A 597 33.88 -7.92 9.55
N LYS A 598 34.43 -7.24 10.56
CA LYS A 598 35.06 -5.92 10.39
C LYS A 598 36.31 -6.06 9.50
N ASP A 599 36.28 -5.35 8.38
CA ASP A 599 37.39 -5.21 7.42
C ASP A 599 37.93 -6.53 6.82
N SER A 600 37.08 -7.55 6.75
CA SER A 600 37.31 -8.80 6.01
C SER A 600 36.60 -8.74 4.66
N TYR A 601 37.34 -8.78 3.55
CA TYR A 601 36.78 -8.69 2.20
C TYR A 601 37.20 -9.93 1.41
N PHE A 602 36.21 -10.62 0.86
CA PHE A 602 36.41 -11.84 0.08
C PHE A 602 35.75 -11.71 -1.28
N GLU A 603 36.45 -11.98 -2.37
CA GLU A 603 35.84 -12.05 -3.70
C GLU A 603 35.28 -13.45 -3.96
N ILE A 604 34.05 -13.53 -4.48
CA ILE A 604 33.44 -14.80 -4.87
C ILE A 604 34.02 -15.22 -6.22
N MET A 605 34.90 -16.21 -6.22
CA MET A 605 35.56 -16.73 -7.42
C MET A 605 34.69 -17.74 -8.16
N LYS A 606 33.96 -18.57 -7.42
CA LYS A 606 33.10 -19.62 -7.97
C LYS A 606 31.86 -19.84 -7.11
N VAL A 607 30.73 -20.07 -7.77
CA VAL A 607 29.45 -20.42 -7.15
C VAL A 607 29.11 -21.86 -7.54
N ASP A 608 29.17 -22.79 -6.60
CA ASP A 608 28.80 -24.20 -6.81
C ASP A 608 27.42 -24.48 -6.18
N LYS A 609 26.38 -24.33 -7.00
CA LYS A 609 24.99 -24.57 -6.59
C LYS A 609 24.70 -26.03 -6.26
N LEU A 610 25.40 -26.99 -6.87
CA LEU A 610 25.19 -28.42 -6.63
C LEU A 610 25.64 -28.80 -5.22
N ASN A 611 26.77 -28.25 -4.77
CA ASN A 611 27.35 -28.53 -3.46
C ASN A 611 27.03 -27.47 -2.40
N ASN A 612 26.20 -26.46 -2.72
CA ASN A 612 25.88 -25.32 -1.85
C ASN A 612 27.12 -24.64 -1.26
N MET A 613 28.12 -24.41 -2.11
CA MET A 613 29.45 -23.95 -1.71
C MET A 613 29.91 -22.76 -2.56
N LEU A 614 30.54 -21.79 -1.91
CA LEU A 614 31.25 -20.69 -2.54
C LEU A 614 32.75 -20.90 -2.38
N THR A 615 33.49 -20.66 -3.44
CA THR A 615 34.95 -20.47 -3.37
C THR A 615 35.23 -18.98 -3.30
N LEU A 616 35.91 -18.58 -2.23
CA LEU A 616 36.25 -17.21 -1.90
C LEU A 616 37.75 -16.99 -2.02
N ALA A 617 38.17 -15.83 -2.52
CA ALA A 617 39.54 -15.35 -2.43
C ALA A 617 39.64 -14.23 -1.39
N ASP A 618 40.51 -14.36 -0.40
CA ASP A 618 40.79 -13.30 0.56
C ASP A 618 41.50 -12.13 -0.13
N MET A 619 40.88 -10.96 -0.13
CA MET A 619 41.41 -9.80 -0.87
C MET A 619 42.69 -9.21 -0.26
N LYS A 620 43.08 -9.64 0.95
CA LYS A 620 44.36 -9.25 1.56
C LYS A 620 45.46 -10.27 1.34
N THR A 621 45.16 -11.56 1.55
CA THR A 621 46.18 -12.62 1.50
C THR A 621 46.24 -13.36 0.16
N GLY A 622 45.19 -13.27 -0.66
CA GLY A 622 45.01 -14.08 -1.86
C GLY A 622 44.66 -15.54 -1.57
N GLU A 623 44.50 -15.92 -0.31
CA GLU A 623 44.18 -17.30 0.07
C GLU A 623 42.75 -17.69 -0.34
N GLU A 624 42.62 -18.90 -0.87
CA GLU A 624 41.34 -19.49 -1.18
C GLU A 624 40.67 -20.04 0.09
N LYS A 625 39.37 -19.76 0.27
CA LYS A 625 38.54 -20.25 1.37
C LYS A 625 37.21 -20.76 0.84
N HIS A 626 36.67 -21.79 1.48
CA HIS A 626 35.32 -22.28 1.18
C HIS A 626 34.30 -21.71 2.16
N PHE A 627 33.15 -21.30 1.64
CA PHE A 627 32.04 -20.76 2.42
C PHE A 627 30.75 -21.47 2.07
N PHE A 628 30.01 -21.89 3.09
CA PHE A 628 28.76 -22.65 2.96
C PHE A 628 27.61 -21.79 3.50
N PRO A 629 26.85 -21.09 2.63
CA PRO A 629 25.86 -20.11 3.07
C PRO A 629 24.82 -20.69 4.03
N LYS A 630 24.29 -21.88 3.75
CA LYS A 630 23.28 -22.55 4.59
C LYS A 630 23.74 -22.81 6.03
N ASN A 631 25.04 -23.03 6.25
CA ASN A 631 25.60 -23.42 7.54
C ASN A 631 26.28 -22.25 8.27
N HIS A 632 26.15 -21.02 7.75
CA HIS A 632 26.78 -19.84 8.31
C HIS A 632 25.78 -18.94 9.05
N GLY A 633 26.23 -18.32 10.14
CA GLY A 633 25.44 -17.32 10.86
C GLY A 633 25.51 -15.96 10.15
N HIS A 634 24.43 -15.54 9.50
CA HIS A 634 24.39 -14.31 8.69
C HIS A 634 24.22 -13.00 9.46
N LYS A 635 24.68 -12.93 10.71
CA LYS A 635 24.58 -11.70 11.51
C LYS A 635 25.45 -10.57 10.98
N PHE A 636 26.62 -10.90 10.42
CA PHE A 636 27.61 -9.94 9.92
C PHE A 636 27.94 -10.14 8.44
N THR A 637 27.17 -10.98 7.75
CA THR A 637 27.33 -11.23 6.31
C THR A 637 26.75 -10.08 5.52
N ASN A 638 27.55 -9.48 4.64
CA ASN A 638 27.08 -8.52 3.65
C ASN A 638 27.66 -8.86 2.27
N LEU A 639 26.88 -8.57 1.24
CA LEU A 639 27.27 -8.70 -0.17
C LEU A 639 27.38 -7.31 -0.80
N TRP A 640 28.45 -7.12 -1.56
CA TRP A 640 28.77 -5.86 -2.22
C TRP A 640 29.04 -6.09 -3.70
N ALA A 641 28.40 -5.29 -4.55
CA ALA A 641 28.77 -5.15 -5.94
C ALA A 641 29.99 -4.22 -6.03
N LYS A 642 31.08 -4.73 -6.61
CA LYS A 642 32.29 -3.95 -6.92
C LYS A 642 32.17 -3.37 -8.32
N SER A 643 32.42 -2.07 -8.44
CA SER A 643 32.52 -1.36 -9.71
C SER A 643 33.73 -0.45 -9.69
N GLU A 644 34.45 -0.35 -10.80
CA GLU A 644 35.50 0.66 -10.99
C GLU A 644 34.86 1.96 -11.49
N GLN A 645 35.19 3.10 -10.87
CA GLN A 645 34.59 4.40 -11.19
C GLN A 645 35.66 5.49 -11.32
N PRO A 646 35.57 6.38 -12.33
CA PRO A 646 36.56 7.44 -12.49
C PRO A 646 36.33 8.57 -11.48
N LEU A 647 37.34 9.01 -10.74
CA LEU A 647 37.30 10.19 -9.87
C LEU A 647 38.28 11.25 -10.33
N ALA A 648 37.92 12.52 -10.19
CA ALA A 648 38.75 13.67 -10.54
C ALA A 648 38.85 14.65 -9.36
N GLU A 649 39.88 15.48 -9.36
CA GLU A 649 39.95 16.62 -8.44
C GLU A 649 38.76 17.55 -8.66
N GLY A 650 38.11 17.94 -7.56
CA GLY A 650 36.87 18.71 -7.54
C GLY A 650 35.60 17.86 -7.46
N ASP A 651 35.67 16.53 -7.59
CA ASP A 651 34.47 15.69 -7.50
C ASP A 651 33.83 15.75 -6.12
N SER A 652 32.50 15.77 -6.09
CA SER A 652 31.73 15.64 -4.86
C SER A 652 31.33 14.19 -4.62
N ILE A 653 31.77 13.63 -3.49
CA ILE A 653 31.47 12.25 -3.08
C ILE A 653 30.85 12.20 -1.68
N MET A 654 30.28 11.05 -1.35
CA MET A 654 29.67 10.75 -0.06
C MET A 654 30.13 9.38 0.40
N LEU A 655 30.60 9.29 1.65
CA LEU A 655 30.96 8.00 2.24
C LEU A 655 29.71 7.20 2.58
N ARG A 656 29.74 5.88 2.38
CA ARG A 656 28.61 4.95 2.62
C ARG A 656 28.79 4.11 3.88
N LYS A 657 29.94 4.22 4.53
CA LYS A 657 30.29 3.54 5.79
C LYS A 657 30.88 4.56 6.75
N SER A 658 30.50 4.48 8.03
CA SER A 658 31.11 5.25 9.12
C SER A 658 32.26 4.45 9.74
N ASP A 659 33.31 5.15 10.19
CA ASP A 659 34.41 4.57 10.95
C ASP A 659 34.89 5.59 12.00
N ILE A 660 34.51 5.35 13.25
CA ILE A 660 34.77 6.24 14.37
C ILE A 660 36.28 6.37 14.60
N ASP A 661 37.05 5.29 14.44
CA ASP A 661 38.50 5.27 14.67
C ASP A 661 39.25 6.16 13.68
N ARG A 662 38.66 6.45 12.52
CA ARG A 662 39.23 7.25 11.43
C ARG A 662 38.49 8.57 11.20
N GLU A 663 37.62 8.95 12.13
CA GLU A 663 36.76 10.13 12.04
C GLU A 663 35.90 10.17 10.75
N MET A 664 35.65 8.99 10.15
CA MET A 664 34.87 8.86 8.94
C MET A 664 33.38 8.82 9.27
N GLN A 665 32.62 9.72 8.67
CA GLN A 665 31.18 9.80 8.86
C GLN A 665 30.44 9.36 7.59
N GLY A 666 29.60 8.34 7.71
CA GLY A 666 28.72 7.89 6.65
C GLY A 666 27.66 8.94 6.30
N ASN A 667 27.31 8.99 5.02
CA ASN A 667 26.39 9.92 4.38
C ASN A 667 26.75 11.43 4.48
N LYS A 668 27.97 11.76 4.92
CA LYS A 668 28.52 13.12 4.83
C LYS A 668 29.11 13.36 3.44
N THR A 669 28.90 14.56 2.90
CA THR A 669 29.45 14.98 1.60
C THR A 669 30.86 15.54 1.78
N TYR A 670 31.74 15.17 0.85
CA TYR A 670 33.13 15.61 0.75
C TYR A 670 33.45 16.02 -0.68
N THR A 671 34.38 16.96 -0.84
CA THR A 671 34.98 17.31 -2.12
C THR A 671 36.37 16.69 -2.20
N VAL A 672 36.70 16.06 -3.32
CA VAL A 672 38.04 15.54 -3.61
C VAL A 672 38.98 16.72 -3.85
N SER A 673 39.88 17.00 -2.90
CA SER A 673 40.82 18.13 -2.99
C SER A 673 42.07 17.78 -3.78
N SER A 674 42.47 16.51 -3.78
CA SER A 674 43.56 15.98 -4.61
C SER A 674 43.43 14.47 -4.69
N ILE A 675 43.84 13.86 -5.80
CA ILE A 675 43.78 12.42 -5.98
C ILE A 675 44.96 11.94 -6.82
N ASP A 676 45.51 10.78 -6.47
CA ASP A 676 46.53 10.07 -7.23
C ASP A 676 46.26 8.54 -7.23
N ASP A 677 47.16 7.78 -7.87
CA ASP A 677 47.05 6.31 -7.98
C ASP A 677 47.11 5.56 -6.63
N LYS A 678 47.45 6.21 -5.52
CA LYS A 678 47.60 5.60 -4.20
C LYS A 678 46.57 6.11 -3.18
N GLN A 679 46.23 7.39 -3.21
CA GLN A 679 45.40 8.03 -2.21
C GLN A 679 44.57 9.19 -2.77
N MET A 680 43.46 9.48 -2.09
CA MET A 680 42.66 10.66 -2.30
C MET A 680 42.53 11.45 -1.00
N GLN A 681 42.68 12.77 -1.10
CA GLN A 681 42.38 13.70 -0.02
C GLN A 681 40.99 14.28 -0.21
N LEU A 682 40.21 14.24 0.86
CA LEU A 682 38.83 14.66 0.91
C LEU A 682 38.72 15.83 1.87
N LYS A 683 37.94 16.83 1.49
CA LYS A 683 37.64 18.00 2.31
C LYS A 683 36.13 18.10 2.50
N SER A 684 35.69 18.15 3.74
CA SER A 684 34.28 18.36 4.09
C SER A 684 33.92 19.86 4.14
N THR A 685 32.63 20.15 4.22
CA THR A 685 32.09 21.52 4.29
C THR A 685 32.51 22.28 5.54
N ASP A 686 32.79 21.58 6.64
CA ASP A 686 33.33 22.11 7.90
C ASP A 686 34.87 22.20 7.90
N ASN A 687 35.50 22.09 6.72
CA ASN A 687 36.95 22.04 6.52
C ASN A 687 37.68 20.84 7.15
N HIS A 688 36.97 19.82 7.64
CA HIS A 688 37.61 18.58 8.07
C HIS A 688 38.22 17.85 6.87
N THR A 689 39.46 17.39 7.00
CA THR A 689 40.20 16.68 5.94
C THR A 689 40.40 15.22 6.27
N LEU A 690 40.20 14.35 5.29
CA LEU A 690 40.33 12.90 5.42
C LEU A 690 41.18 12.37 4.26
N THR A 691 42.06 11.41 4.54
CA THR A 691 42.87 10.74 3.50
C THR A 691 42.46 9.28 3.41
N LEU A 692 42.11 8.84 2.19
CA LEU A 692 41.67 7.47 1.90
C LEU A 692 42.56 6.85 0.83
N SER A 693 42.75 5.53 0.89
CA SER A 693 43.44 4.77 -0.15
C SER A 693 42.57 4.65 -1.41
N THR A 694 43.15 4.83 -2.59
CA THR A 694 42.46 4.60 -3.88
C THR A 694 42.51 3.13 -4.31
N LYS A 695 43.13 2.24 -3.52
CA LYS A 695 43.23 0.80 -3.83
C LYS A 695 42.55 -0.11 -2.80
N ASP A 696 42.48 0.32 -1.54
CA ASP A 696 42.00 -0.55 -0.46
C ASP A 696 40.46 -0.64 -0.45
N LEU A 697 39.92 -1.86 -0.44
CA LEU A 697 38.46 -2.09 -0.41
C LEU A 697 37.76 -1.57 0.86
N LYS A 698 38.49 -1.37 1.96
CA LYS A 698 37.94 -0.73 3.18
C LYS A 698 37.56 0.73 2.95
N ASP A 699 38.16 1.37 1.95
CA ASP A 699 37.98 2.78 1.59
C ASP A 699 37.11 2.96 0.34
N ALA A 700 36.77 1.86 -0.34
CA ALA A 700 35.89 1.82 -1.52
C ALA A 700 34.39 2.04 -1.20
N HIS A 701 34.03 2.33 0.06
CA HIS A 701 32.64 2.54 0.50
C HIS A 701 32.22 4.01 0.29
N TRP A 702 32.14 4.44 -0.96
CA TRP A 702 31.74 5.80 -1.33
C TRP A 702 30.75 5.79 -2.50
N ASP A 703 30.10 6.93 -2.75
CA ASP A 703 29.26 7.17 -3.91
C ASP A 703 29.35 8.65 -4.32
N TYR A 704 28.95 9.01 -5.53
CA TYR A 704 28.91 10.43 -5.92
C TYR A 704 27.81 11.18 -5.17
N ALA A 705 28.06 12.46 -4.88
CA ALA A 705 27.16 13.31 -4.10
C ALA A 705 26.35 14.32 -4.95
N TYR A 706 26.49 14.31 -6.28
CA TYR A 706 25.70 15.17 -7.18
C TYR A 706 24.20 14.86 -7.16
N THR A 707 23.85 13.59 -6.88
CA THR A 707 22.47 13.10 -6.85
C THR A 707 22.20 12.31 -5.58
N ARG A 708 20.95 12.33 -5.11
CA ARG A 708 20.49 11.53 -3.96
C ARG A 708 19.22 10.75 -4.33
N THR A 709 18.99 9.62 -3.66
CA THR A 709 17.66 9.02 -3.65
C THR A 709 16.76 9.76 -2.66
N ALA A 710 15.43 9.64 -2.80
CA ALA A 710 14.48 10.25 -1.88
C ALA A 710 14.75 9.80 -0.41
N ASP A 711 15.14 8.54 -0.21
CA ASP A 711 15.51 7.97 1.10
C ASP A 711 16.71 8.70 1.74
N MET A 712 17.67 9.15 0.93
CA MET A 712 18.86 9.91 1.37
C MET A 712 18.60 11.41 1.55
N ALA A 713 17.52 11.91 0.97
CA ALA A 713 17.13 13.32 1.04
C ALA A 713 16.18 13.59 2.23
N GLN A 714 15.59 12.56 2.83
CA GLN A 714 14.73 12.68 4.01
C GLN A 714 15.46 13.37 5.19
N GLY A 715 14.73 14.15 5.99
CA GLY A 715 15.29 15.03 7.02
C GLY A 715 15.76 16.39 6.48
N ALA A 716 16.64 16.41 5.48
CA ALA A 716 17.28 17.64 5.00
C ALA A 716 16.32 18.65 4.30
N THR A 717 16.73 19.92 4.26
CA THR A 717 16.05 21.03 3.55
C THR A 717 17.00 21.66 2.54
N TYR A 718 16.49 22.00 1.35
CA TYR A 718 17.25 22.62 0.26
C TYR A 718 16.53 23.86 -0.28
N GLU A 719 17.26 24.79 -0.89
CA GLU A 719 16.61 25.93 -1.56
C GLU A 719 15.84 25.46 -2.78
N ASN A 720 16.51 24.68 -3.64
CA ASN A 720 15.97 24.24 -4.91
C ASN A 720 16.07 22.72 -5.07
N VAL A 721 15.10 22.12 -5.75
CA VAL A 721 15.09 20.68 -6.06
C VAL A 721 14.87 20.48 -7.56
N ILE A 722 15.64 19.56 -8.15
CA ILE A 722 15.38 18.97 -9.47
C ILE A 722 15.08 17.50 -9.25
N THR A 723 13.94 17.00 -9.74
CA THR A 723 13.62 15.56 -9.67
C THR A 723 13.53 14.95 -11.07
N ALA A 724 14.10 13.76 -11.23
CA ALA A 724 14.06 12.97 -12.45
C ALA A 724 13.13 11.77 -12.25
N ILE A 725 12.00 11.76 -12.94
CA ILE A 725 10.93 10.78 -12.69
C ILE A 725 10.57 10.01 -13.95
N LYS A 726 10.77 8.69 -13.92
CA LYS A 726 10.19 7.78 -14.90
C LYS A 726 8.70 7.60 -14.64
N GLY A 727 7.88 7.85 -15.65
CA GLY A 727 6.42 7.87 -15.54
C GLY A 727 5.84 6.51 -15.16
N GLN A 728 6.51 5.41 -15.50
CA GLN A 728 6.14 4.04 -15.09
C GLN A 728 7.30 3.34 -14.36
N GLY A 729 7.92 4.04 -13.41
CA GLY A 729 8.94 3.46 -12.53
C GLY A 729 8.32 2.68 -11.36
N ALA A 730 8.95 1.57 -10.96
CA ALA A 730 8.51 0.79 -9.80
C ALA A 730 8.52 1.58 -8.48
N LEU A 731 9.36 2.61 -8.40
CA LEU A 731 9.46 3.50 -7.24
C LEU A 731 8.64 4.78 -7.40
N THR A 732 7.96 4.99 -8.53
CA THR A 732 7.16 6.18 -8.77
C THR A 732 5.84 6.07 -8.02
N ASN A 733 5.72 6.82 -6.91
CA ASN A 733 4.58 6.80 -5.99
C ASN A 733 4.39 8.14 -5.27
N VAL A 734 3.24 8.32 -4.61
CA VAL A 734 2.90 9.57 -3.91
C VAL A 734 3.83 9.91 -2.75
N ARG A 735 4.36 8.92 -2.01
CA ARG A 735 5.27 9.20 -0.87
C ARG A 735 6.61 9.79 -1.34
N ARG A 736 7.14 9.32 -2.48
CA ARG A 736 8.33 9.92 -3.09
C ARG A 736 8.03 11.28 -3.70
N ALA A 737 6.89 11.45 -4.36
CA ALA A 737 6.45 12.76 -4.85
C ALA A 737 6.35 13.79 -3.71
N TYR A 738 5.82 13.37 -2.55
CA TYR A 738 5.76 14.20 -1.35
C TYR A 738 7.15 14.65 -0.90
N ILE A 739 8.14 13.75 -0.89
CA ILE A 739 9.53 14.12 -0.59
C ILE A 739 10.07 15.08 -1.66
N ASP A 740 9.93 14.76 -2.93
CA ASP A 740 10.47 15.56 -4.04
C ASP A 740 10.04 17.03 -3.95
N ILE A 741 8.76 17.26 -3.64
CA ILE A 741 8.19 18.61 -3.55
C ILE A 741 8.54 19.27 -2.21
N THR A 742 8.46 18.54 -1.10
CA THR A 742 8.63 19.14 0.24
C THR A 742 10.07 19.48 0.60
N ARG A 743 11.07 18.89 -0.06
CA ARG A 743 12.48 19.22 0.25
C ARG A 743 12.90 20.63 -0.19
N ALA A 744 12.18 21.22 -1.16
CA ALA A 744 12.44 22.57 -1.62
C ALA A 744 11.77 23.62 -0.72
N SER A 745 12.53 24.66 -0.37
CA SER A 745 12.00 25.86 0.29
C SER A 745 11.64 26.97 -0.70
N LYS A 746 12.28 27.03 -1.88
CA LYS A 746 12.06 28.10 -2.89
C LYS A 746 11.52 27.59 -4.21
N HIS A 747 12.14 26.57 -4.82
CA HIS A 747 11.83 26.15 -6.20
C HIS A 747 11.91 24.63 -6.39
N VAL A 748 10.90 24.06 -7.05
CA VAL A 748 10.93 22.67 -7.56
C VAL A 748 10.89 22.67 -9.09
N LYS A 749 11.74 21.85 -9.70
CA LYS A 749 11.65 21.48 -11.12
C LYS A 749 11.48 19.97 -11.28
N ILE A 750 10.47 19.55 -12.04
CA ILE A 750 10.19 18.14 -12.34
C ILE A 750 10.58 17.86 -13.79
N ILE A 751 11.39 16.82 -14.01
CA ILE A 751 11.77 16.34 -15.34
C ILE A 751 11.30 14.90 -15.46
N THR A 752 10.43 14.62 -16.43
CA THR A 752 9.80 13.31 -16.61
C THR A 752 9.73 12.88 -18.07
N ASP A 753 9.78 11.58 -18.31
CA ASP A 753 9.61 10.98 -19.63
C ASP A 753 8.15 10.85 -20.05
N ASN A 754 7.21 11.02 -19.13
CA ASN A 754 5.77 11.03 -19.42
C ASN A 754 4.97 11.61 -18.23
N PRO A 755 4.54 12.88 -18.28
CA PRO A 755 3.82 13.53 -17.18
C PRO A 755 2.53 12.82 -16.77
N GLN A 756 1.75 12.34 -17.74
CA GLN A 756 0.47 11.67 -17.47
C GLN A 756 0.68 10.34 -16.76
N LYS A 757 1.64 9.53 -17.23
CA LYS A 757 1.97 8.25 -16.58
C LYS A 757 2.53 8.47 -15.18
N MET A 758 3.41 9.46 -15.01
CA MET A 758 3.96 9.84 -13.71
C MET A 758 2.84 10.15 -12.70
N MET A 759 1.89 11.00 -13.09
CA MET A 759 0.74 11.38 -12.27
C MET A 759 -0.10 10.15 -11.88
N LEU A 760 -0.41 9.27 -12.83
CA LEU A 760 -1.14 8.04 -12.55
C LEU A 760 -0.37 7.12 -11.59
N SER A 761 0.95 6.98 -11.78
CA SER A 761 1.78 6.19 -10.88
C SER A 761 1.87 6.79 -9.46
N TRP A 762 1.84 8.11 -9.30
CA TRP A 762 1.73 8.70 -7.96
C TRP A 762 0.46 8.25 -7.24
N VAL A 763 -0.68 8.23 -7.92
CA VAL A 763 -1.98 7.88 -7.33
C VAL A 763 -2.13 6.37 -7.11
N ASN A 764 -1.70 5.56 -8.08
CA ASN A 764 -1.99 4.12 -8.12
C ASN A 764 -1.01 3.26 -7.34
N ASN A 765 0.24 3.69 -7.27
CA ASN A 765 1.26 2.94 -6.56
C ASN A 765 1.28 3.43 -5.11
N ASP A 766 0.49 2.80 -4.25
CA ASP A 766 0.53 3.10 -2.81
C ASP A 766 1.60 2.24 -2.11
N PRO A 767 2.72 2.81 -1.64
CA PRO A 767 3.78 2.07 -0.98
C PRO A 767 3.50 1.89 0.52
N ASN A 768 2.25 2.07 0.97
CA ASN A 768 1.89 1.90 2.37
C ASN A 768 2.23 0.48 2.84
N LYS A 769 3.00 0.39 3.93
CA LYS A 769 3.25 -0.88 4.59
C LYS A 769 1.97 -1.50 5.11
N VAL A 770 1.91 -2.82 4.98
CA VAL A 770 0.78 -3.61 5.47
C VAL A 770 1.10 -4.06 6.88
N SER A 771 0.21 -3.72 7.83
CA SER A 771 0.30 -4.16 9.22
C SER A 771 -0.26 -5.58 9.39
N ALA A 772 0.31 -6.33 10.32
CA ALA A 772 -0.20 -7.64 10.70
C ALA A 772 -1.60 -7.54 11.35
N LEU A 773 -1.80 -6.55 12.23
CA LEU A 773 -3.10 -6.28 12.87
C LEU A 773 -4.16 -5.80 11.89
N GLU A 774 -3.82 -4.89 10.98
CA GLU A 774 -4.75 -4.46 9.94
C GLU A 774 -5.17 -5.64 9.06
N THR A 775 -4.22 -6.53 8.72
CA THR A 775 -4.48 -7.77 7.99
C THR A 775 -5.45 -8.68 8.74
N ARG A 776 -5.22 -8.93 10.04
CA ARG A 776 -6.12 -9.73 10.87
C ARG A 776 -7.52 -9.12 10.99
N ASP A 777 -7.60 -7.80 11.14
CA ASP A 777 -8.86 -7.08 11.38
C ASP A 777 -9.65 -6.79 10.07
N ASN A 778 -9.12 -7.20 8.90
CA ASN A 778 -9.62 -6.82 7.57
C ASN A 778 -9.87 -5.30 7.43
N TYR A 779 -8.96 -4.52 8.03
CA TYR A 779 -9.07 -3.07 8.06
C TYR A 779 -8.33 -2.43 6.89
N TYR A 780 -8.96 -1.42 6.29
CA TYR A 780 -8.35 -0.58 5.26
C TYR A 780 -8.07 0.80 5.82
N PRO A 781 -6.82 1.28 5.76
CA PRO A 781 -6.55 2.66 6.10
C PRO A 781 -7.23 3.58 5.09
N GLU A 782 -8.24 4.32 5.53
CA GLU A 782 -8.83 5.39 4.74
C GLU A 782 -7.89 6.61 4.71
N HIS A 783 -7.75 7.23 3.53
CA HIS A 783 -7.07 8.52 3.42
C HIS A 783 -8.07 9.63 3.74
N THR A 784 -7.81 10.37 4.81
CA THR A 784 -8.52 11.61 5.13
C THR A 784 -7.72 12.81 4.62
N PRO A 785 -8.31 13.69 3.78
CA PRO A 785 -7.66 14.92 3.36
C PRO A 785 -7.47 15.88 4.55
N LEU A 786 -6.33 16.54 4.60
CA LEU A 786 -5.94 17.48 5.66
C LEU A 786 -6.20 18.94 5.29
N PHE A 787 -6.15 19.30 4.00
CA PHE A 787 -6.20 20.68 3.53
C PHE A 787 -7.34 20.95 2.55
N ASN A 788 -7.57 20.05 1.60
CA ASN A 788 -8.61 20.16 0.58
C ASN A 788 -9.54 18.94 0.63
N ASP A 789 -10.70 19.13 1.27
CA ASP A 789 -11.77 18.14 1.38
C ASP A 789 -12.65 18.04 0.12
N LYS A 790 -12.38 18.88 -0.90
CA LYS A 790 -13.12 18.97 -2.16
C LYS A 790 -12.19 18.73 -3.37
N PRO A 791 -11.64 17.51 -3.51
CA PRO A 791 -10.78 17.17 -4.65
C PRO A 791 -11.52 17.26 -5.97
N LEU A 792 -10.78 17.42 -7.07
CA LEU A 792 -11.33 17.26 -8.41
C LEU A 792 -11.90 15.85 -8.59
N PRO A 793 -12.90 15.63 -9.47
CA PRO A 793 -13.47 14.31 -9.70
C PRO A 793 -12.42 13.23 -10.02
N GLN A 794 -11.41 13.58 -10.81
CA GLN A 794 -10.31 12.68 -11.17
C GLN A 794 -9.23 12.48 -10.09
N GLU A 795 -9.37 13.17 -8.96
CA GLU A 795 -8.50 13.04 -7.79
C GLU A 795 -9.28 12.54 -6.56
N ASN A 796 -10.59 12.33 -6.70
CA ASN A 796 -11.46 11.93 -5.60
C ASN A 796 -11.48 10.40 -5.48
N PRO A 797 -10.91 9.79 -4.43
CA PRO A 797 -10.83 8.33 -4.30
C PRO A 797 -12.19 7.63 -4.37
N LYS A 798 -13.29 8.34 -4.06
CA LYS A 798 -14.67 7.82 -4.16
C LYS A 798 -15.09 7.50 -5.59
N TYR A 799 -14.49 8.17 -6.57
CA TYR A 799 -14.84 8.01 -7.99
C TYR A 799 -13.80 7.19 -8.76
N LEU A 800 -12.68 6.83 -8.14
CA LEU A 800 -11.62 6.08 -8.80
C LEU A 800 -11.90 4.57 -8.77
N ASP A 801 -11.50 3.88 -9.84
CA ASP A 801 -11.40 2.43 -9.91
C ASP A 801 -10.09 1.93 -9.27
N VAL A 802 -9.88 0.61 -9.29
CA VAL A 802 -8.65 -0.02 -8.75
C VAL A 802 -7.37 0.41 -9.48
N ASN A 803 -7.48 1.01 -10.66
CA ASN A 803 -6.39 1.52 -11.48
C ASN A 803 -6.31 3.05 -11.44
N GLY A 804 -7.03 3.72 -10.52
CA GLY A 804 -7.07 5.18 -10.36
C GLY A 804 -7.70 5.96 -11.50
N TYR A 805 -8.46 5.31 -12.38
CA TYR A 805 -9.25 6.00 -13.39
C TYR A 805 -10.64 6.32 -12.86
N VAL A 806 -11.23 7.42 -13.33
CA VAL A 806 -12.59 7.80 -12.93
C VAL A 806 -13.60 6.78 -13.46
N ASP A 807 -14.25 6.07 -12.54
CA ASP A 807 -15.44 5.29 -12.79
C ASP A 807 -16.67 6.22 -12.83
N LEU A 808 -17.04 6.62 -14.06
CA LEU A 808 -18.20 7.47 -14.31
C LEU A 808 -19.52 6.87 -13.81
N LYS A 809 -19.63 5.53 -13.74
CA LYS A 809 -20.84 4.86 -13.24
C LYS A 809 -20.93 5.02 -11.72
N ARG A 810 -19.82 4.83 -11.02
CA ARG A 810 -19.74 5.06 -9.57
C ARG A 810 -20.04 6.53 -9.23
N MET A 811 -19.41 7.46 -9.95
CA MET A 811 -19.65 8.90 -9.81
C MET A 811 -21.12 9.28 -10.07
N ALA A 812 -21.72 8.76 -11.13
CA ALA A 812 -23.13 9.00 -11.44
C ALA A 812 -24.06 8.47 -10.34
N THR A 813 -23.74 7.32 -9.74
CA THR A 813 -24.54 6.72 -8.66
C THR A 813 -24.52 7.62 -7.43
N GLU A 814 -23.34 8.07 -7.01
CA GLU A 814 -23.15 9.01 -5.88
C GLU A 814 -23.89 10.34 -6.09
N LEU A 815 -23.74 10.94 -7.27
CA LEU A 815 -24.35 12.23 -7.57
C LEU A 815 -25.89 12.12 -7.69
N ASN A 816 -26.41 11.05 -8.30
CA ASN A 816 -27.84 10.82 -8.38
C ASN A 816 -28.50 10.61 -7.02
N ALA A 817 -27.75 10.14 -6.01
CA ALA A 817 -28.25 10.05 -4.65
C ALA A 817 -28.33 11.42 -3.94
N LYS A 818 -27.42 12.36 -4.25
CA LYS A 818 -27.29 13.65 -3.54
C LYS A 818 -28.03 14.81 -4.21
N LEU A 819 -27.98 14.90 -5.54
CA LEU A 819 -28.58 16.00 -6.31
C LEU A 819 -30.09 16.20 -6.09
N PRO A 820 -30.93 15.15 -5.91
CA PRO A 820 -32.37 15.32 -5.73
C PRO A 820 -32.77 16.23 -4.55
N ALA A 821 -31.90 16.38 -3.54
CA ALA A 821 -32.13 17.30 -2.43
C ALA A 821 -32.10 18.77 -2.85
N TYR A 822 -31.54 19.08 -4.02
CA TYR A 822 -31.37 20.42 -4.60
C TYR A 822 -32.21 20.64 -5.86
N SER A 823 -33.16 19.74 -6.16
CA SER A 823 -33.92 19.72 -7.42
C SER A 823 -34.47 21.07 -7.86
N GLU A 824 -35.14 21.79 -6.97
CA GLU A 824 -35.77 23.08 -7.27
C GLU A 824 -34.72 24.16 -7.54
N SER A 825 -33.77 24.34 -6.62
CA SER A 825 -32.74 25.38 -6.77
C SER A 825 -31.86 25.13 -8.00
N LEU A 826 -31.54 23.87 -8.30
CA LEU A 826 -30.73 23.51 -9.46
C LEU A 826 -31.48 23.77 -10.76
N ALA A 827 -32.76 23.40 -10.83
CA ALA A 827 -33.56 23.67 -12.02
C ALA A 827 -33.79 25.17 -12.23
N THR A 828 -34.03 25.95 -11.16
CA THR A 828 -34.11 27.40 -11.25
C THR A 828 -32.80 28.02 -11.71
N GLN A 829 -31.66 27.54 -11.21
CA GLN A 829 -30.34 28.00 -11.62
C GLN A 829 -30.05 27.72 -13.10
N LEU A 830 -30.46 26.56 -13.62
CA LEU A 830 -30.20 26.14 -15.00
C LEU A 830 -31.22 26.70 -16.00
N LEU A 831 -32.48 26.84 -15.61
CA LEU A 831 -33.60 27.11 -16.51
C LEU A 831 -34.30 28.45 -16.25
N GLY A 832 -33.96 29.16 -15.18
CA GLY A 832 -34.64 30.36 -14.70
C GLY A 832 -35.89 30.06 -13.87
N GLU A 833 -36.71 31.08 -13.61
CA GLU A 833 -37.91 30.93 -12.78
C GLU A 833 -38.95 29.98 -13.41
N PRO A 834 -39.57 29.07 -12.62
CA PRO A 834 -40.63 28.21 -13.10
C PRO A 834 -41.88 29.01 -13.46
N ASN A 835 -42.62 28.51 -14.45
CA ASN A 835 -43.92 29.04 -14.82
C ASN A 835 -44.95 28.65 -13.75
N ARG A 836 -45.32 29.62 -12.90
CA ARG A 836 -46.22 29.41 -11.75
C ARG A 836 -47.63 28.96 -12.15
N ASP A 837 -48.12 29.36 -13.32
CA ASP A 837 -49.48 29.01 -13.76
C ASP A 837 -49.57 27.55 -14.23
N LYS A 838 -48.43 26.95 -14.59
CA LYS A 838 -48.35 25.57 -15.11
C LYS A 838 -47.67 24.59 -14.16
N SER A 839 -47.00 25.09 -13.13
CA SER A 839 -46.40 24.27 -12.09
C SER A 839 -47.46 23.84 -11.08
N ASP A 840 -47.32 22.65 -10.52
CA ASP A 840 -48.19 22.12 -9.47
C ASP A 840 -47.36 21.61 -8.28
N LYS A 841 -48.00 20.94 -7.33
CA LYS A 841 -47.34 20.42 -6.13
C LYS A 841 -46.29 19.35 -6.44
N ASP A 842 -46.50 18.58 -7.50
CA ASP A 842 -45.68 17.42 -7.86
C ASP A 842 -44.67 17.74 -8.97
N ASN A 843 -44.85 18.86 -9.67
CA ASN A 843 -44.07 19.22 -10.84
C ASN A 843 -43.81 20.73 -10.97
N LEU A 844 -42.56 21.09 -11.24
CA LEU A 844 -42.18 22.42 -11.71
C LEU A 844 -42.11 22.45 -13.24
N THR A 845 -42.75 23.44 -13.86
CA THR A 845 -42.78 23.58 -15.32
C THR A 845 -42.03 24.83 -15.77
N PHE A 846 -41.19 24.71 -16.80
CA PHE A 846 -40.31 25.77 -17.28
C PHE A 846 -40.58 26.13 -18.75
N GLY A 847 -40.23 27.36 -19.12
CA GLY A 847 -40.42 27.93 -20.47
C GLY A 847 -41.81 28.56 -20.69
N LYS A 848 -41.90 29.43 -21.71
CA LYS A 848 -43.14 30.18 -22.04
C LYS A 848 -44.31 29.25 -22.40
N GLU A 849 -44.03 28.20 -23.15
CA GLU A 849 -45.02 27.18 -23.53
C GLU A 849 -45.21 26.11 -22.45
N GLY A 850 -44.32 26.03 -21.45
CA GLY A 850 -44.36 25.02 -20.39
C GLY A 850 -44.02 23.62 -20.87
N SER A 851 -43.10 23.49 -21.83
CA SER A 851 -42.75 22.20 -22.44
C SER A 851 -41.81 21.35 -21.58
N LEU A 852 -41.07 21.94 -20.65
CA LEU A 852 -40.16 21.21 -19.77
C LEU A 852 -40.76 21.09 -18.37
N THR A 853 -40.86 19.86 -17.86
CA THR A 853 -41.40 19.54 -16.54
C THR A 853 -40.36 18.81 -15.70
N LEU A 854 -40.17 19.23 -14.45
CA LEU A 854 -39.33 18.59 -13.45
C LEU A 854 -40.21 18.05 -12.32
N THR A 855 -40.05 16.77 -12.00
CA THR A 855 -40.79 16.11 -10.91
C THR A 855 -40.19 16.51 -9.56
N THR A 856 -41.02 16.98 -8.62
CA THR A 856 -40.62 17.42 -7.28
C THR A 856 -41.06 16.47 -6.17
N THR A 857 -41.89 15.46 -6.43
CA THR A 857 -42.38 14.52 -5.41
C THR A 857 -42.24 13.05 -5.85
N GLY A 858 -42.28 12.15 -4.87
CA GLY A 858 -42.20 10.71 -5.06
C GLY A 858 -40.81 10.20 -5.48
N GLN A 859 -40.75 8.91 -5.81
CA GLN A 859 -39.50 8.20 -6.18
C GLN A 859 -38.80 8.77 -7.43
N TYR A 860 -39.48 9.60 -8.22
CA TYR A 860 -38.95 10.23 -9.43
C TYR A 860 -38.55 11.70 -9.20
N ARG A 861 -38.48 12.15 -7.95
CA ARG A 861 -38.00 13.50 -7.63
C ARG A 861 -36.64 13.78 -8.28
N GLY A 862 -36.53 14.90 -8.99
CA GLY A 862 -35.36 15.27 -9.78
C GLY A 862 -35.37 14.72 -11.23
N TYR A 863 -36.40 13.99 -11.64
CA TYR A 863 -36.57 13.55 -13.02
C TYR A 863 -37.21 14.68 -13.86
N PHE A 864 -36.59 15.02 -14.99
CA PHE A 864 -37.13 15.99 -15.93
C PHE A 864 -37.57 15.35 -17.24
N LYS A 865 -38.48 16.03 -17.93
CA LYS A 865 -38.93 15.71 -19.28
C LYS A 865 -39.26 16.97 -20.05
N ASP A 866 -38.67 17.12 -21.24
CA ASP A 866 -39.05 18.12 -22.23
C ASP A 866 -39.94 17.48 -23.30
N TRP A 867 -41.18 17.94 -23.37
CA TRP A 867 -42.19 17.46 -24.31
C TRP A 867 -41.98 17.95 -25.74
N LYS A 868 -41.13 18.96 -25.95
CA LYS A 868 -40.82 19.51 -27.27
C LYS A 868 -39.67 18.77 -27.94
N THR A 869 -38.58 18.55 -27.22
CA THR A 869 -37.39 17.86 -27.75
C THR A 869 -37.46 16.35 -27.55
N GLY A 870 -38.25 15.88 -26.57
CA GLY A 870 -38.29 14.49 -26.15
C GLY A 870 -37.21 14.11 -25.12
N ASP A 871 -36.34 15.06 -24.77
CA ASP A 871 -35.28 14.86 -23.78
C ASP A 871 -35.88 14.56 -22.40
N LYS A 872 -35.25 13.65 -21.67
CA LYS A 872 -35.72 13.23 -20.34
C LYS A 872 -34.59 12.56 -19.58
N GLY A 873 -34.67 12.59 -18.25
CA GLY A 873 -33.69 11.91 -17.42
C GLY A 873 -33.55 12.51 -16.04
N THR A 874 -32.42 12.21 -15.41
CA THR A 874 -32.03 12.72 -14.09
C THR A 874 -31.58 14.18 -14.15
N LEU A 875 -31.28 14.78 -12.99
CA LEU A 875 -30.68 16.12 -12.90
C LEU A 875 -29.33 16.22 -13.64
N ILE A 876 -28.57 15.13 -13.76
CA ILE A 876 -27.33 15.12 -14.57
C ILE A 876 -27.68 15.29 -16.06
N ASN A 877 -28.73 14.61 -16.53
CA ASN A 877 -29.21 14.78 -17.89
C ASN A 877 -29.77 16.19 -18.12
N LEU A 878 -30.37 16.82 -17.09
CA LEU A 878 -30.82 18.20 -17.17
C LEU A 878 -29.66 19.17 -17.35
N ILE A 879 -28.58 19.01 -16.58
CA ILE A 879 -27.32 19.78 -16.77
C ILE A 879 -26.80 19.59 -18.19
N MET A 880 -26.75 18.35 -18.67
CA MET A 880 -26.28 18.01 -20.01
C MET A 880 -27.03 18.79 -21.11
N VAL A 881 -28.37 18.83 -21.01
CA VAL A 881 -29.25 19.53 -21.98
C VAL A 881 -29.16 21.05 -21.83
N ALA A 882 -29.25 21.57 -20.61
CA ALA A 882 -29.21 23.01 -20.35
C ALA A 882 -27.88 23.66 -20.77
N GLU A 883 -26.77 22.96 -20.52
CA GLU A 883 -25.41 23.44 -20.75
C GLU A 883 -24.80 22.96 -22.08
N LYS A 884 -25.51 22.10 -22.84
CA LYS A 884 -25.06 21.51 -24.10
C LYS A 884 -23.66 20.86 -24.00
N CYS A 885 -23.47 20.00 -22.99
CA CYS A 885 -22.19 19.36 -22.72
C CYS A 885 -22.27 17.82 -22.80
N SER A 886 -21.14 17.13 -22.75
CA SER A 886 -21.14 15.66 -22.74
C SER A 886 -21.61 15.12 -21.38
N TYR A 887 -21.97 13.83 -21.32
CA TYR A 887 -22.35 13.19 -20.05
C TYR A 887 -21.24 13.26 -18.99
N LYS A 888 -19.97 13.08 -19.41
CA LYS A 888 -18.80 13.23 -18.53
C LYS A 888 -18.69 14.65 -17.99
N ASP A 889 -18.83 15.66 -18.86
CA ASP A 889 -18.76 17.07 -18.44
C ASP A 889 -19.91 17.44 -17.51
N ALA A 890 -21.11 16.90 -17.75
CA ALA A 890 -22.27 17.10 -16.88
C ALA A 890 -22.03 16.52 -15.47
N LEU A 891 -21.42 15.33 -15.37
CA LEU A 891 -21.00 14.75 -14.08
C LEU A 891 -19.99 15.65 -13.35
N TYR A 892 -18.97 16.13 -14.06
CA TYR A 892 -17.93 16.98 -13.47
C TYR A 892 -18.50 18.33 -13.01
N LYS A 893 -19.41 18.92 -13.79
CA LYS A 893 -20.15 20.13 -13.41
C LYS A 893 -21.04 19.88 -12.19
N ALA A 894 -21.76 18.76 -12.17
CA ALA A 894 -22.61 18.38 -11.04
C ALA A 894 -21.81 18.20 -9.74
N ASP A 895 -20.66 17.53 -9.79
CA ASP A 895 -19.77 17.38 -8.63
C ASP A 895 -19.24 18.74 -8.15
N LYS A 896 -18.79 19.60 -9.08
CA LYS A 896 -18.35 20.97 -8.76
C LYS A 896 -19.46 21.79 -8.09
N MET A 897 -20.69 21.70 -8.60
CA MET A 897 -21.87 22.34 -8.01
C MET A 897 -22.16 21.81 -6.61
N MET A 898 -22.01 20.50 -6.38
CA MET A 898 -22.21 19.87 -5.07
C MET A 898 -21.10 20.21 -4.05
N ASN A 899 -19.87 20.47 -4.51
CA ASN A 899 -18.76 20.88 -3.65
C ASN A 899 -18.83 22.38 -3.28
N GLU A 900 -19.42 23.21 -4.14
CA GLU A 900 -19.55 24.67 -3.95
C GLU A 900 -21.02 25.15 -4.06
N PRO A 901 -21.99 24.58 -3.31
CA PRO A 901 -23.42 24.83 -3.56
C PRO A 901 -23.81 26.31 -3.47
N ASP A 902 -23.21 27.05 -2.53
CA ASP A 902 -23.49 28.48 -2.33
C ASP A 902 -23.12 29.33 -3.55
N LYS A 903 -22.02 28.99 -4.25
CA LYS A 903 -21.56 29.71 -5.46
C LYS A 903 -22.53 29.54 -6.63
N TYR A 904 -23.28 28.43 -6.63
CA TYR A 904 -24.26 28.10 -7.65
C TYR A 904 -25.71 28.35 -7.17
N ASN A 905 -25.90 29.04 -6.04
CA ASN A 905 -27.20 29.31 -5.42
C ASN A 905 -28.03 28.04 -5.17
N LEU A 906 -27.38 26.92 -4.88
CA LEU A 906 -28.04 25.65 -4.62
C LEU A 906 -28.45 25.57 -3.15
N VAL A 907 -29.75 25.49 -2.92
CA VAL A 907 -30.35 25.42 -1.58
C VAL A 907 -30.97 24.05 -1.39
N LYS A 908 -30.49 23.30 -0.39
CA LYS A 908 -31.06 22.01 -0.04
C LYS A 908 -32.51 22.20 0.42
N ASN A 909 -33.45 21.49 -0.18
CA ASN A 909 -34.84 21.50 0.25
C ASN A 909 -34.95 20.75 1.61
N PRO A 910 -35.38 21.42 2.69
CA PRO A 910 -35.46 20.81 4.03
C PRO A 910 -36.49 19.68 4.09
N GLN A 911 -37.47 19.66 3.19
CA GLN A 911 -38.50 18.62 3.09
C GLN A 911 -38.14 17.53 2.08
N HIS A 912 -36.87 17.42 1.65
CA HIS A 912 -36.46 16.44 0.64
C HIS A 912 -36.93 15.01 0.98
N ASP A 913 -36.72 14.56 2.22
CA ASP A 913 -37.09 13.21 2.63
C ASP A 913 -38.61 13.01 2.60
N GLU A 914 -39.37 13.98 3.10
CA GLU A 914 -40.85 13.95 3.06
C GLU A 914 -41.39 13.93 1.62
N LEU A 915 -40.86 14.78 0.75
CA LEU A 915 -41.29 14.91 -0.64
C LEU A 915 -40.92 13.70 -1.48
N THR A 916 -39.79 13.06 -1.21
CA THR A 916 -39.35 11.84 -1.90
C THR A 916 -40.29 10.66 -1.60
N HIS A 917 -40.84 10.60 -0.38
CA HIS A 917 -41.81 9.57 0.01
C HIS A 917 -43.27 9.99 -0.20
N ALA A 918 -43.51 11.23 -0.62
CA ALA A 918 -44.87 11.72 -0.88
C ALA A 918 -45.49 11.00 -2.09
N ILE A 919 -46.73 10.56 -1.92
CA ILE A 919 -47.52 9.99 -3.01
C ILE A 919 -48.02 11.17 -3.87
N PRO A 920 -47.70 11.21 -5.17
CA PRO A 920 -48.19 12.25 -6.07
C PRO A 920 -49.73 12.34 -6.06
N VAL A 921 -50.28 13.55 -6.18
CA VAL A 921 -51.72 13.84 -6.06
C VAL A 921 -52.54 13.00 -7.04
N LYS A 922 -52.07 12.91 -8.30
CA LYS A 922 -52.73 12.11 -9.33
C LYS A 922 -52.75 10.62 -8.97
N GLN A 923 -51.68 10.12 -8.36
CA GLN A 923 -51.60 8.73 -7.91
C GLN A 923 -52.59 8.49 -6.77
N SER A 924 -52.65 9.39 -5.77
CA SER A 924 -53.64 9.34 -4.68
C SER A 924 -55.09 9.34 -5.18
N GLN A 925 -55.42 10.16 -6.19
CA GLN A 925 -56.77 10.16 -6.80
C GLN A 925 -57.11 8.84 -7.48
N LEU A 926 -56.13 8.20 -8.13
CA LEU A 926 -56.32 6.89 -8.75
C LEU A 926 -56.51 5.80 -7.71
N GLU A 927 -55.78 5.83 -6.58
CA GLU A 927 -55.99 4.92 -5.45
C GLU A 927 -57.38 5.09 -4.84
N ALA A 928 -57.84 6.34 -4.64
CA ALA A 928 -59.17 6.63 -4.12
C ALA A 928 -60.28 6.08 -5.04
N ARG A 929 -60.09 6.22 -6.35
CA ARG A 929 -61.04 5.67 -7.34
C ARG A 929 -60.99 4.14 -7.40
N ALA A 930 -59.81 3.53 -7.22
CA ALA A 930 -59.66 2.09 -7.12
C ALA A 930 -60.42 1.53 -5.90
N LYS A 931 -60.24 2.16 -4.74
CA LYS A 931 -61.01 1.88 -3.51
C LYS A 931 -62.51 1.99 -3.74
N GLN A 932 -62.95 3.05 -4.42
CA GLN A 932 -64.36 3.26 -4.73
C GLN A 932 -64.92 2.10 -5.58
N TYR A 933 -64.27 1.75 -6.70
CA TYR A 933 -64.74 0.64 -7.55
C TYR A 933 -64.76 -0.69 -6.81
N PHE A 934 -63.79 -0.97 -5.94
CA PHE A 934 -63.80 -2.21 -5.17
C PHE A 934 -64.94 -2.26 -4.14
N ASN A 935 -65.20 -1.14 -3.46
CA ASN A 935 -66.26 -1.02 -2.46
C ASN A 935 -67.67 -1.11 -3.08
N GLU A 936 -67.86 -0.53 -4.28
CA GLU A 936 -69.13 -0.58 -5.03
C GLU A 936 -69.37 -1.93 -5.72
N ALA A 937 -68.32 -2.75 -5.89
CA ALA A 937 -68.41 -4.05 -6.53
C ALA A 937 -69.13 -5.08 -5.65
N LYS A 938 -69.91 -5.95 -6.30
CA LYS A 938 -70.74 -7.00 -5.72
C LYS A 938 -70.00 -8.35 -5.66
N PRO A 939 -70.46 -9.33 -4.87
CA PRO A 939 -69.94 -10.70 -4.90
C PRO A 939 -69.99 -11.30 -6.32
N ILE A 940 -69.10 -12.27 -6.58
CA ILE A 940 -68.98 -12.92 -7.89
C ILE A 940 -70.21 -13.79 -8.19
N GLU A 941 -70.81 -14.43 -7.19
CA GLU A 941 -71.94 -15.33 -7.36
C GLU A 941 -73.11 -14.71 -8.16
N ASN A 942 -73.60 -15.44 -9.15
CA ASN A 942 -74.66 -15.05 -10.09
C ASN A 942 -74.33 -13.80 -10.94
N SER A 943 -73.05 -13.52 -11.22
CA SER A 943 -72.61 -12.38 -12.03
C SER A 943 -71.94 -12.78 -13.36
N LEU A 944 -71.72 -11.79 -14.24
CA LEU A 944 -70.95 -11.99 -15.48
C LEU A 944 -69.49 -12.39 -15.20
N ALA A 945 -68.92 -11.98 -14.05
CA ALA A 945 -67.58 -12.41 -13.65
C ALA A 945 -67.53 -13.90 -13.33
N GLN A 946 -68.59 -14.47 -12.73
CA GLN A 946 -68.67 -15.92 -12.51
C GLN A 946 -68.76 -16.67 -13.84
N THR A 947 -69.58 -16.17 -14.77
CA THR A 947 -69.68 -16.73 -16.13
C THR A 947 -68.33 -16.73 -16.83
N TYR A 948 -67.59 -15.63 -16.72
CA TYR A 948 -66.24 -15.52 -17.28
C TYR A 948 -65.27 -16.53 -16.66
N LEU A 949 -65.16 -16.57 -15.32
CA LEU A 949 -64.25 -17.47 -14.61
C LEU A 949 -64.58 -18.95 -14.88
N ASN A 950 -65.87 -19.32 -14.90
CA ASN A 950 -66.29 -20.68 -15.22
C ASN A 950 -65.87 -21.11 -16.63
N LYS A 951 -65.96 -20.21 -17.63
CA LYS A 951 -65.46 -20.48 -18.99
C LYS A 951 -63.94 -20.66 -19.03
N GLN A 952 -63.21 -20.05 -18.10
CA GLN A 952 -61.76 -20.23 -17.94
C GLN A 952 -61.39 -21.48 -17.11
N GLY A 953 -62.37 -22.30 -16.71
CA GLY A 953 -62.18 -23.49 -15.90
C GLY A 953 -61.95 -23.20 -14.41
N ILE A 954 -62.39 -22.04 -13.91
CA ILE A 954 -62.20 -21.58 -12.53
C ILE A 954 -63.57 -21.49 -11.84
N ASP A 955 -63.83 -22.35 -10.85
CA ASP A 955 -65.05 -22.32 -10.05
C ASP A 955 -64.84 -21.50 -8.77
N VAL A 956 -65.22 -20.22 -8.82
CA VAL A 956 -65.16 -19.29 -7.67
C VAL A 956 -66.51 -18.62 -7.51
N LYS A 957 -67.20 -18.88 -6.39
CA LYS A 957 -68.49 -18.27 -6.07
C LYS A 957 -68.34 -16.99 -5.24
N GLN A 958 -67.40 -16.99 -4.30
CA GLN A 958 -67.11 -15.84 -3.44
C GLN A 958 -65.60 -15.80 -3.15
N HIS A 959 -65.07 -14.59 -3.01
CA HIS A 959 -63.67 -14.36 -2.67
C HIS A 959 -63.52 -12.98 -2.03
N GLU A 960 -62.59 -12.83 -1.09
CA GLU A 960 -62.40 -11.57 -0.36
C GLU A 960 -61.90 -10.45 -1.30
N ASN A 961 -60.90 -10.76 -2.13
CA ASN A 961 -60.25 -9.80 -3.04
C ASN A 961 -60.77 -9.80 -4.49
N LEU A 962 -61.81 -10.56 -4.82
CA LEU A 962 -62.34 -10.60 -6.19
C LEU A 962 -63.85 -10.33 -6.19
N ARG A 963 -64.28 -9.35 -7.00
CA ARG A 963 -65.65 -8.87 -7.04
C ARG A 963 -66.09 -8.54 -8.46
N PHE A 964 -67.40 -8.40 -8.66
CA PHE A 964 -68.00 -8.01 -9.93
C PHE A 964 -68.53 -6.58 -9.86
N HIS A 965 -68.19 -5.75 -10.85
CA HIS A 965 -68.69 -4.38 -10.95
C HIS A 965 -69.50 -4.19 -12.24
N ASP A 966 -70.74 -3.69 -12.13
CA ASP A 966 -71.68 -3.58 -13.25
C ASP A 966 -71.25 -2.56 -14.33
N ALA A 967 -70.54 -1.50 -13.93
CA ALA A 967 -70.24 -0.37 -14.80
C ALA A 967 -68.89 0.30 -14.50
N VAL A 968 -67.81 -0.15 -15.13
CA VAL A 968 -66.47 0.42 -15.01
C VAL A 968 -66.10 1.20 -16.27
N TYR A 969 -65.64 2.43 -16.12
CA TYR A 969 -65.32 3.31 -17.25
C TYR A 969 -64.07 2.86 -18.03
N SER A 970 -64.22 2.67 -19.34
CA SER A 970 -63.12 2.49 -20.29
C SER A 970 -62.93 3.74 -21.15
N SER A 971 -61.73 4.32 -21.11
CA SER A 971 -61.37 5.49 -21.92
C SER A 971 -61.28 5.20 -23.42
N GLU A 972 -61.15 3.92 -23.83
CA GLU A 972 -60.99 3.54 -25.25
C GLU A 972 -62.28 3.70 -26.05
N LYS A 973 -63.41 3.30 -25.46
CA LYS A 973 -64.73 3.45 -26.05
C LYS A 973 -65.55 4.58 -25.40
N ARG A 974 -64.96 5.30 -24.44
CA ARG A 974 -65.60 6.38 -23.66
C ARG A 974 -66.96 5.96 -23.09
N GLY A 975 -67.02 4.78 -22.49
CA GLY A 975 -68.24 4.17 -21.94
C GLY A 975 -67.94 3.19 -20.81
N THR A 976 -68.98 2.72 -20.13
CA THR A 976 -68.86 1.77 -19.01
C THR A 976 -69.14 0.34 -19.42
N PHE A 977 -68.37 -0.60 -18.88
CA PHE A 977 -68.51 -2.03 -19.13
C PHE A 977 -68.61 -2.78 -17.81
N PRO A 978 -69.34 -3.91 -17.74
CA PRO A 978 -69.23 -4.81 -16.60
C PRO A 978 -67.79 -5.35 -16.50
N ALA A 979 -67.28 -5.57 -15.30
CA ALA A 979 -65.91 -6.01 -15.10
C ALA A 979 -65.73 -6.94 -13.90
N LEU A 980 -64.79 -7.88 -14.01
CA LEU A 980 -64.18 -8.53 -12.86
C LEU A 980 -63.13 -7.56 -12.27
N ILE A 981 -63.23 -7.33 -10.96
CA ILE A 981 -62.33 -6.47 -10.20
C ILE A 981 -61.52 -7.33 -9.24
N ALA A 982 -60.19 -7.25 -9.34
CA ALA A 982 -59.27 -7.82 -8.36
C ALA A 982 -58.64 -6.73 -7.50
N ASN A 983 -58.69 -6.88 -6.18
CA ASN A 983 -58.17 -5.95 -5.20
C ASN A 983 -56.66 -6.13 -5.01
N ILE A 984 -55.91 -5.06 -5.23
CA ILE A 984 -54.45 -5.05 -5.03
C ILE A 984 -54.17 -4.25 -3.76
N THR A 985 -53.64 -4.92 -2.73
CA THR A 985 -53.43 -4.37 -1.40
C THR A 985 -51.94 -4.30 -1.03
N ASN A 986 -51.63 -3.47 -0.03
CA ASN A 986 -50.35 -3.51 0.66
C ASN A 986 -50.35 -4.58 1.79
N ASP A 987 -49.25 -4.65 2.53
CA ASP A 987 -49.01 -5.46 3.74
C ASP A 987 -50.00 -5.19 4.90
N LYS A 988 -50.77 -4.11 4.83
CA LYS A 988 -51.81 -3.76 5.82
C LYS A 988 -53.22 -4.07 5.31
N ASP A 989 -53.35 -4.86 4.25
CA ASP A 989 -54.62 -5.17 3.56
C ASP A 989 -55.38 -3.91 3.06
N GLU A 990 -54.71 -2.77 2.89
CA GLU A 990 -55.32 -1.55 2.33
C GLU A 990 -55.30 -1.58 0.80
N THR A 991 -56.45 -1.40 0.16
CA THR A 991 -56.54 -1.27 -1.31
C THR A 991 -55.67 -0.12 -1.82
N LYS A 992 -54.66 -0.41 -2.64
CA LYS A 992 -53.82 0.58 -3.33
C LYS A 992 -54.12 0.62 -4.83
N ALA A 993 -54.59 -0.47 -5.41
CA ALA A 993 -55.03 -0.52 -6.79
C ALA A 993 -56.13 -1.55 -7.00
N VAL A 994 -56.71 -1.55 -8.20
CA VAL A 994 -57.55 -2.63 -8.69
C VAL A 994 -57.11 -3.05 -10.09
N GLU A 995 -57.09 -4.35 -10.35
CA GLU A 995 -57.05 -4.90 -11.70
C GLU A 995 -58.49 -5.03 -12.22
N ILE A 996 -58.73 -4.52 -13.42
CA ILE A 996 -60.04 -4.45 -14.08
C ILE A 996 -59.98 -5.31 -15.33
N THR A 997 -60.74 -6.41 -15.34
CA THR A 997 -60.95 -7.24 -16.53
C THR A 997 -62.32 -6.92 -17.10
N TYR A 998 -62.35 -6.22 -18.24
CA TYR A 998 -63.60 -5.79 -18.86
C TYR A 998 -64.33 -6.96 -19.52
N LEU A 999 -65.61 -7.09 -19.23
CA LEU A 999 -66.48 -8.16 -19.69
C LEU A 999 -67.54 -7.64 -20.67
N ASP A 1000 -67.92 -8.49 -21.61
CA ASP A 1000 -69.01 -8.24 -22.54
C ASP A 1000 -70.36 -8.51 -21.86
N LYS A 1001 -71.28 -7.56 -21.99
CA LYS A 1001 -72.58 -7.58 -21.31
C LYS A 1001 -73.51 -8.70 -21.78
N SER A 1002 -73.30 -9.23 -22.99
CA SER A 1002 -74.18 -10.23 -23.59
C SER A 1002 -73.65 -11.66 -23.43
N SER A 1003 -72.35 -11.85 -23.59
CA SER A 1003 -71.71 -13.16 -23.57
C SER A 1003 -71.10 -13.54 -22.22
N GLY A 1004 -70.84 -12.55 -21.35
CA GLY A 1004 -70.06 -12.77 -20.12
C GLY A 1004 -68.63 -13.23 -20.38
N ASP A 1005 -68.11 -13.00 -21.59
CA ASP A 1005 -66.70 -13.21 -21.96
C ASP A 1005 -65.94 -11.87 -21.95
N ILE A 1006 -64.67 -11.86 -22.34
CA ILE A 1006 -63.87 -10.64 -22.41
C ILE A 1006 -64.48 -9.63 -23.40
N ALA A 1007 -64.60 -8.37 -22.99
CA ALA A 1007 -65.08 -7.28 -23.84
C ALA A 1007 -64.14 -7.08 -25.05
N ALA A 1008 -64.72 -6.80 -26.22
CA ALA A 1008 -63.99 -6.49 -27.45
C ALA A 1008 -63.29 -5.11 -27.40
N LEU A 1009 -62.28 -4.99 -26.54
CA LEU A 1009 -61.40 -3.84 -26.34
C LEU A 1009 -59.98 -4.22 -26.73
N LYS A 1010 -59.21 -3.25 -27.25
CA LYS A 1010 -57.78 -3.44 -27.55
C LYS A 1010 -56.97 -3.75 -26.30
N ILE A 1011 -57.36 -3.17 -25.16
CA ILE A 1011 -56.79 -3.48 -23.84
C ILE A 1011 -57.93 -3.91 -22.91
N ASN A 1012 -58.06 -5.22 -22.73
CA ASN A 1012 -59.11 -5.89 -21.97
C ASN A 1012 -58.85 -5.97 -20.46
N LYS A 1013 -57.58 -5.90 -20.04
CA LYS A 1013 -57.15 -5.82 -18.63
C LYS A 1013 -56.45 -4.49 -18.36
N ARG A 1014 -56.88 -3.77 -17.32
CA ARG A 1014 -56.28 -2.47 -16.93
C ARG A 1014 -56.10 -2.40 -15.43
N ILE A 1015 -55.09 -1.67 -15.00
CA ILE A 1015 -54.85 -1.41 -13.58
C ILE A 1015 -55.20 0.05 -13.29
N LEU A 1016 -55.93 0.27 -12.19
CA LEU A 1016 -56.24 1.60 -11.68
C LEU A 1016 -55.69 1.73 -10.26
N GLY A 1017 -54.80 2.70 -10.03
CA GLY A 1017 -54.15 2.93 -8.73
C GLY A 1017 -52.66 2.57 -8.73
N SER A 1018 -52.10 2.38 -7.53
CA SER A 1018 -50.69 2.10 -7.26
C SER A 1018 -50.39 0.61 -7.16
N LYS A 1019 -49.83 0.02 -8.23
CA LYS A 1019 -49.52 -1.42 -8.26
C LYS A 1019 -48.14 -1.81 -7.74
N SER A 1020 -47.17 -0.91 -7.76
CA SER A 1020 -45.78 -1.23 -7.38
C SER A 1020 -45.71 -1.55 -5.88
N GLY A 1021 -45.06 -2.66 -5.52
CA GLY A 1021 -44.96 -3.12 -4.14
C GLY A 1021 -46.19 -3.86 -3.60
N ASN A 1022 -47.30 -3.88 -4.33
CA ASN A 1022 -48.60 -4.38 -3.87
C ASN A 1022 -49.03 -5.62 -4.66
N SER A 1023 -49.92 -6.43 -4.09
CA SER A 1023 -50.35 -7.70 -4.69
C SER A 1023 -51.81 -8.04 -4.40
N THR A 1024 -52.34 -9.04 -5.10
CA THR A 1024 -53.69 -9.57 -4.84
C THR A 1024 -53.55 -10.92 -4.14
N THR A 1025 -53.91 -11.01 -2.85
CA THR A 1025 -53.89 -12.30 -2.15
C THR A 1025 -55.05 -13.17 -2.61
N ILE A 1026 -54.74 -14.38 -3.09
CA ILE A 1026 -55.71 -15.38 -3.57
C ILE A 1026 -55.99 -16.45 -2.51
N ASN A 1027 -55.01 -16.79 -1.69
CA ASN A 1027 -55.23 -17.66 -0.53
C ASN A 1027 -54.29 -17.27 0.61
N LYS A 1028 -54.84 -17.07 1.81
CA LYS A 1028 -54.05 -16.97 3.05
C LYS A 1028 -54.02 -18.37 3.68
N GLY A 1029 -52.95 -19.10 3.39
CA GLY A 1029 -52.75 -20.47 3.83
C GLY A 1029 -52.05 -20.59 5.19
N ASN A 1030 -52.24 -21.72 5.88
CA ASN A 1030 -51.58 -22.01 7.17
C ASN A 1030 -50.24 -22.76 7.01
N ASN A 1031 -49.83 -23.07 5.78
CA ASN A 1031 -48.56 -23.74 5.51
C ASN A 1031 -47.38 -22.80 5.87
N SER A 1032 -46.43 -23.31 6.65
CA SER A 1032 -45.23 -22.60 7.09
C SER A 1032 -44.04 -22.75 6.14
N ASP A 1033 -44.10 -23.72 5.23
CA ASP A 1033 -42.90 -24.25 4.57
C ASP A 1033 -42.62 -23.53 3.25
N TYR A 1034 -43.66 -23.10 2.52
CA TYR A 1034 -43.51 -22.42 1.25
C TYR A 1034 -44.68 -21.48 0.88
N SER A 1035 -44.36 -20.49 0.05
CA SER A 1035 -45.30 -19.55 -0.60
C SER A 1035 -45.36 -19.74 -2.11
N ILE A 1036 -46.51 -19.44 -2.73
CA ILE A 1036 -46.65 -19.44 -4.19
C ILE A 1036 -46.99 -18.03 -4.70
N VAL A 1037 -46.16 -17.51 -5.60
CA VAL A 1037 -46.37 -16.24 -6.29
C VAL A 1037 -46.67 -16.53 -7.75
N ALA A 1038 -47.87 -16.21 -8.22
CA ALA A 1038 -48.28 -16.43 -9.60
C ALA A 1038 -48.55 -15.10 -10.31
N VAL A 1039 -48.03 -14.94 -11.53
CA VAL A 1039 -48.34 -13.78 -12.37
C VAL A 1039 -49.67 -14.03 -13.09
N GLY A 1040 -50.63 -13.13 -12.85
CA GLY A 1040 -52.00 -13.18 -13.35
C GLY A 1040 -52.97 -13.78 -12.33
N VAL A 1041 -54.07 -13.07 -12.06
CA VAL A 1041 -55.13 -13.49 -11.13
C VAL A 1041 -55.73 -14.83 -11.54
N GLU A 1042 -55.99 -15.06 -12.82
CA GLU A 1042 -56.57 -16.31 -13.30
C GLU A 1042 -55.60 -17.49 -13.16
N ASN A 1043 -54.30 -17.26 -13.35
CA ASN A 1043 -53.27 -18.29 -13.15
C ASN A 1043 -53.17 -18.68 -11.68
N ALA A 1044 -53.14 -17.69 -10.78
CA ALA A 1044 -53.13 -17.90 -9.35
C ALA A 1044 -54.38 -18.66 -8.87
N LEU A 1045 -55.57 -18.34 -9.40
CA LEU A 1045 -56.81 -19.05 -9.10
C LEU A 1045 -56.80 -20.49 -9.60
N LYS A 1046 -56.26 -20.76 -10.80
CA LYS A 1046 -56.11 -22.12 -11.33
C LYS A 1046 -55.19 -22.99 -10.47
N ILE A 1047 -54.13 -22.41 -9.93
CA ILE A 1047 -53.22 -23.08 -8.98
C ILE A 1047 -53.93 -23.30 -7.64
N ASN A 1048 -54.68 -22.30 -7.17
CA ASN A 1048 -55.41 -22.39 -5.91
C ASN A 1048 -56.48 -23.50 -5.89
N ALA A 1049 -57.09 -23.80 -7.04
CA ALA A 1049 -58.04 -24.91 -7.15
C ALA A 1049 -57.45 -26.28 -6.75
N ASP A 1050 -56.12 -26.45 -6.89
CA ASP A 1050 -55.40 -27.69 -6.54
C ASP A 1050 -54.56 -27.55 -5.25
N ASN A 1051 -54.68 -26.44 -4.52
CA ASN A 1051 -53.91 -26.12 -3.31
C ASN A 1051 -54.37 -26.91 -2.07
N LYS A 1052 -54.24 -28.23 -2.11
CA LYS A 1052 -54.65 -29.14 -1.02
C LYS A 1052 -53.80 -29.02 0.25
N ASN A 1053 -52.60 -28.45 0.13
CA ASN A 1053 -51.61 -28.32 1.21
C ASN A 1053 -51.72 -26.99 1.97
N GLY A 1054 -52.71 -26.14 1.63
CA GLY A 1054 -52.99 -24.90 2.34
C GLY A 1054 -51.86 -23.87 2.29
N ALA A 1055 -51.17 -23.75 1.15
CA ALA A 1055 -50.12 -22.74 0.92
C ALA A 1055 -50.71 -21.35 0.71
N ASP A 1056 -49.97 -20.30 1.07
CA ASP A 1056 -50.30 -18.94 0.67
C ASP A 1056 -50.07 -18.76 -0.84
N ILE A 1057 -51.05 -18.12 -1.50
CA ILE A 1057 -51.01 -17.86 -2.94
C ILE A 1057 -51.27 -16.38 -3.17
N ILE A 1058 -50.31 -15.74 -3.84
CA ILE A 1058 -50.35 -14.31 -4.16
C ILE A 1058 -50.31 -14.14 -5.68
N ALA A 1059 -51.19 -13.27 -6.19
CA ALA A 1059 -51.21 -12.89 -7.59
C ALA A 1059 -50.51 -11.54 -7.82
N LEU A 1060 -49.61 -11.52 -8.80
CA LEU A 1060 -48.98 -10.30 -9.33
C LEU A 1060 -49.54 -9.97 -10.71
N ASN A 1061 -49.54 -8.70 -11.11
CA ASN A 1061 -50.24 -8.30 -12.34
C ASN A 1061 -49.44 -8.58 -13.61
N ASN A 1062 -48.11 -8.50 -13.55
CA ASN A 1062 -47.23 -8.78 -14.69
C ASN A 1062 -45.85 -9.26 -14.22
N ASN A 1063 -45.09 -9.86 -15.14
CA ASN A 1063 -43.78 -10.43 -14.86
C ASN A 1063 -42.80 -9.44 -14.21
N ASN A 1064 -42.81 -8.15 -14.57
CA ASN A 1064 -41.88 -7.16 -13.97
C ASN A 1064 -42.24 -6.76 -12.53
N ASP A 1065 -43.50 -6.96 -12.10
CA ASP A 1065 -43.91 -6.63 -10.74
C ASP A 1065 -43.20 -7.54 -9.71
N THR A 1066 -42.71 -8.72 -10.13
CA THR A 1066 -41.87 -9.63 -9.34
C THR A 1066 -40.59 -8.98 -8.80
N LYS A 1067 -40.07 -7.95 -9.48
CA LYS A 1067 -38.87 -7.21 -9.01
C LYS A 1067 -39.17 -6.34 -7.79
N THR A 1068 -40.38 -5.80 -7.72
CA THR A 1068 -40.74 -4.73 -6.76
C THR A 1068 -41.69 -5.17 -5.65
N PHE A 1069 -42.30 -6.36 -5.72
CA PHE A 1069 -43.23 -6.81 -4.68
C PHE A 1069 -42.49 -7.06 -3.35
N ASN A 1070 -43.23 -6.85 -2.25
CA ASN A 1070 -42.75 -7.03 -0.89
C ASN A 1070 -42.64 -8.52 -0.54
N THR A 1071 -41.46 -8.95 -0.09
CA THR A 1071 -41.14 -10.35 0.23
C THR A 1071 -41.24 -10.66 1.73
N ASN A 1072 -41.47 -9.66 2.58
CA ASN A 1072 -41.45 -9.81 4.05
C ASN A 1072 -42.49 -10.80 4.60
N GLU A 1073 -43.61 -11.00 3.89
CA GLU A 1073 -44.68 -11.89 4.30
C GLU A 1073 -44.56 -13.31 3.70
N LEU A 1074 -43.56 -13.55 2.84
CA LEU A 1074 -43.34 -14.85 2.23
C LEU A 1074 -42.59 -15.82 3.15
N ARG A 1075 -42.74 -17.12 2.88
CA ARG A 1075 -41.95 -18.19 3.50
C ARG A 1075 -40.54 -18.25 2.93
N GLU A 1076 -39.67 -18.98 3.62
CA GLU A 1076 -38.27 -19.21 3.20
C GLU A 1076 -38.18 -19.88 1.83
N ASN A 1077 -39.14 -20.74 1.47
CA ASN A 1077 -39.24 -21.32 0.13
C ASN A 1077 -40.36 -20.65 -0.68
N VAL A 1078 -40.06 -20.21 -1.90
CA VAL A 1078 -41.02 -19.49 -2.75
C VAL A 1078 -41.08 -20.12 -4.13
N ILE A 1079 -42.28 -20.42 -4.62
CA ILE A 1079 -42.51 -20.90 -5.99
C ILE A 1079 -43.06 -19.74 -6.80
N VAL A 1080 -42.34 -19.27 -7.82
CA VAL A 1080 -42.74 -18.17 -8.71
C VAL A 1080 -43.20 -18.73 -10.04
N VAL A 1081 -44.46 -18.50 -10.42
CA VAL A 1081 -45.02 -18.90 -11.72
C VAL A 1081 -45.21 -17.67 -12.61
N LEU A 1082 -44.43 -17.58 -13.69
CA LEU A 1082 -44.49 -16.45 -14.63
C LEU A 1082 -45.63 -16.60 -15.65
N ASP A 1083 -46.10 -15.49 -16.23
CA ASP A 1083 -47.19 -15.51 -17.22
C ASP A 1083 -46.69 -15.80 -18.66
N THR A 1084 -47.56 -16.39 -19.49
CA THR A 1084 -47.27 -16.79 -20.87
C THR A 1084 -47.29 -15.62 -21.87
N ASN A 1085 -47.93 -14.50 -21.54
CA ASN A 1085 -48.35 -13.50 -22.53
C ASN A 1085 -47.32 -12.39 -22.82
N ASN A 1086 -46.11 -12.43 -22.26
CA ASN A 1086 -45.05 -11.46 -22.57
C ASN A 1086 -43.82 -12.18 -23.13
N SER A 1087 -43.58 -12.00 -24.43
CA SER A 1087 -42.40 -12.49 -25.13
C SER A 1087 -41.27 -11.46 -25.11
N GLN A 1088 -40.06 -11.98 -24.88
CA GLN A 1088 -38.74 -11.35 -24.80
C GLN A 1088 -38.29 -10.97 -23.37
N ASP A 1089 -37.26 -11.69 -22.87
CA ASP A 1089 -36.52 -11.55 -21.59
C ASP A 1089 -37.01 -12.28 -20.30
N THR A 1090 -37.77 -13.39 -20.37
CA THR A 1090 -38.09 -14.19 -19.15
C THR A 1090 -36.85 -14.79 -18.47
N ALA A 1091 -35.83 -15.22 -19.23
CA ALA A 1091 -34.59 -15.80 -18.67
C ALA A 1091 -33.76 -14.78 -17.87
N LYS A 1092 -33.67 -13.53 -18.36
CA LYS A 1092 -32.97 -12.45 -17.63
C LYS A 1092 -33.72 -12.11 -16.34
N LEU A 1093 -35.05 -12.06 -16.41
CA LEU A 1093 -35.88 -11.84 -15.24
C LEU A 1093 -35.73 -12.97 -14.20
N ALA A 1094 -35.68 -14.23 -14.63
CA ALA A 1094 -35.45 -15.36 -13.74
C ALA A 1094 -34.11 -15.27 -13.00
N ASN A 1095 -33.04 -14.87 -13.69
CA ASN A 1095 -31.73 -14.63 -13.09
C ASN A 1095 -31.76 -13.47 -12.08
N ASP A 1096 -32.35 -12.33 -12.46
CA ASP A 1096 -32.50 -11.16 -11.57
C ASP A 1096 -33.28 -11.52 -10.29
N LEU A 1097 -34.32 -12.35 -10.41
CA LEU A 1097 -35.12 -12.81 -9.27
C LEU A 1097 -34.34 -13.76 -8.37
N THR A 1098 -33.58 -14.68 -8.96
CA THR A 1098 -32.72 -15.60 -8.20
C THR A 1098 -31.68 -14.82 -7.38
N GLU A 1099 -31.06 -13.78 -7.97
CA GLU A 1099 -30.11 -12.92 -7.27
C GLU A 1099 -30.78 -12.10 -6.16
N LYS A 1100 -31.97 -11.55 -6.42
CA LYS A 1100 -32.76 -10.80 -5.43
C LYS A 1100 -33.12 -11.69 -4.22
N PHE A 1101 -33.75 -12.84 -4.46
CA PHE A 1101 -34.16 -13.75 -3.39
C PHE A 1101 -32.97 -14.31 -2.60
N SER A 1102 -31.83 -14.56 -3.26
CA SER A 1102 -30.58 -14.95 -2.59
C SER A 1102 -30.07 -13.89 -1.60
N LYS A 1103 -30.11 -12.60 -1.98
CA LYS A 1103 -29.76 -11.49 -1.07
C LYS A 1103 -30.70 -11.36 0.14
N GLU A 1104 -31.93 -11.85 0.00
CA GLU A 1104 -32.97 -11.83 1.03
C GLU A 1104 -33.08 -13.16 1.81
N ASN A 1105 -32.15 -14.12 1.60
CA ASN A 1105 -32.18 -15.47 2.18
C ASN A 1105 -33.47 -16.26 1.89
N ILE A 1106 -34.01 -16.15 0.67
CA ILE A 1106 -35.19 -16.86 0.20
C ILE A 1106 -34.78 -17.87 -0.88
N HIS A 1107 -35.24 -19.12 -0.76
CA HIS A 1107 -35.08 -20.18 -1.74
C HIS A 1107 -36.22 -20.15 -2.77
N ALA A 1108 -35.94 -19.63 -3.98
CA ALA A 1108 -36.95 -19.49 -5.02
C ALA A 1108 -36.85 -20.58 -6.11
N VAL A 1109 -37.99 -21.17 -6.49
CA VAL A 1109 -38.16 -22.02 -7.68
C VAL A 1109 -38.98 -21.26 -8.71
N ILE A 1110 -38.41 -21.02 -9.90
CA ILE A 1110 -39.06 -20.23 -10.95
C ILE A 1110 -39.58 -21.17 -12.03
N ILE A 1111 -40.89 -21.12 -12.28
CA ILE A 1111 -41.58 -21.88 -13.32
C ILE A 1111 -41.92 -20.95 -14.48
N GLU A 1112 -41.43 -21.29 -15.66
CA GLU A 1112 -41.67 -20.57 -16.92
C GLU A 1112 -42.59 -21.37 -17.84
N PRO A 1113 -43.91 -21.12 -17.86
CA PRO A 1113 -44.85 -21.88 -18.68
C PRO A 1113 -44.58 -21.77 -20.20
N ASN A 1114 -43.86 -20.73 -20.65
CA ASN A 1114 -43.46 -20.58 -22.05
C ASN A 1114 -42.38 -21.57 -22.49
N LEU A 1115 -41.66 -22.21 -21.56
CA LEU A 1115 -40.70 -23.27 -21.87
C LEU A 1115 -41.39 -24.64 -22.05
N ILE A 1116 -42.69 -24.75 -21.73
CA ILE A 1116 -43.46 -25.97 -21.94
C ILE A 1116 -43.70 -26.15 -23.46
N PRO A 1117 -43.30 -27.29 -24.05
CA PRO A 1117 -43.47 -27.57 -25.48
C PRO A 1117 -44.93 -27.41 -25.94
N ASP A 1118 -45.13 -26.88 -27.16
CA ASP A 1118 -46.47 -26.58 -27.71
C ASP A 1118 -47.37 -27.81 -27.90
N GLY A 1119 -46.85 -29.03 -27.76
CA GLY A 1119 -47.61 -30.30 -27.81
C GLY A 1119 -48.18 -30.76 -26.46
N LEU A 1120 -47.86 -30.08 -25.35
CA LEU A 1120 -48.39 -30.37 -24.02
C LEU A 1120 -49.42 -29.31 -23.60
N ASN A 1121 -50.41 -29.72 -22.82
CA ASN A 1121 -51.37 -28.79 -22.23
C ASN A 1121 -50.65 -27.92 -21.19
N LYS A 1122 -50.28 -26.70 -21.57
CA LYS A 1122 -49.50 -25.77 -20.73
C LYS A 1122 -50.11 -25.58 -19.34
N VAL A 1123 -51.45 -25.56 -19.22
CA VAL A 1123 -52.13 -25.38 -17.94
C VAL A 1123 -51.94 -26.61 -17.03
N GLU A 1124 -52.15 -27.82 -17.55
CA GLU A 1124 -51.98 -29.05 -16.79
C GLU A 1124 -50.51 -29.32 -16.44
N THR A 1125 -49.60 -29.05 -17.37
CA THR A 1125 -48.16 -29.21 -17.15
C THR A 1125 -47.61 -28.21 -16.14
N THR A 1126 -48.05 -26.93 -16.16
CA THR A 1126 -47.68 -25.97 -15.11
C THR A 1126 -48.15 -26.44 -13.73
N LYS A 1127 -49.37 -26.99 -13.62
CA LYS A 1127 -49.87 -27.57 -12.36
C LYS A 1127 -49.01 -28.73 -11.88
N GLN A 1128 -48.56 -29.61 -12.78
CA GLN A 1128 -47.65 -30.71 -12.44
C GLN A 1128 -46.30 -30.19 -11.92
N LEU A 1129 -45.69 -29.22 -12.60
CA LEU A 1129 -44.42 -28.62 -12.19
C LEU A 1129 -44.50 -27.93 -10.83
N VAL A 1130 -45.61 -27.24 -10.53
CA VAL A 1130 -45.85 -26.66 -9.20
C VAL A 1130 -45.93 -27.77 -8.15
N ASN A 1131 -46.67 -28.85 -8.40
CA ASN A 1131 -46.77 -29.97 -7.47
C ASN A 1131 -45.43 -30.70 -7.25
N GLU A 1132 -44.60 -30.81 -8.29
CA GLU A 1132 -43.24 -31.37 -8.17
C GLU A 1132 -42.32 -30.47 -7.35
N ALA A 1133 -42.38 -29.14 -7.55
CA ALA A 1133 -41.63 -28.19 -6.74
C ALA A 1133 -42.03 -28.27 -5.26
N ILE A 1134 -43.34 -28.38 -4.98
CA ILE A 1134 -43.88 -28.60 -3.64
C ILE A 1134 -43.36 -29.92 -3.05
N TYR A 1135 -43.39 -31.00 -3.83
CA TYR A 1135 -42.89 -32.31 -3.38
C TYR A 1135 -41.39 -32.26 -3.02
N ASN A 1136 -40.58 -31.57 -3.82
CA ASN A 1136 -39.14 -31.43 -3.55
C ASN A 1136 -38.87 -30.62 -2.28
N ILE A 1137 -39.58 -29.53 -2.07
CA ILE A 1137 -39.47 -28.69 -0.86
C ILE A 1137 -39.87 -29.50 0.39
N THR A 1138 -40.96 -30.27 0.31
CA THR A 1138 -41.51 -31.02 1.45
C THR A 1138 -40.73 -32.30 1.80
N THR A 1139 -40.02 -32.91 0.84
CA THR A 1139 -39.28 -34.18 1.05
C THR A 1139 -37.77 -34.03 1.26
N LYS A 1140 -37.20 -32.83 1.01
CA LYS A 1140 -35.75 -32.55 1.05
C LYS A 1140 -34.88 -33.47 0.16
N ASP A 1141 -35.46 -34.11 -0.85
CA ASP A 1141 -34.76 -35.01 -1.76
C ASP A 1141 -34.32 -34.28 -3.04
N ASN A 1142 -33.03 -33.91 -3.12
CA ASN A 1142 -32.44 -33.15 -4.23
C ASN A 1142 -32.19 -33.98 -5.51
N THR A 1143 -32.58 -35.26 -5.55
CA THR A 1143 -32.28 -36.16 -6.68
C THR A 1143 -33.20 -35.96 -7.89
N LEU A 1144 -34.48 -35.63 -7.69
CA LEU A 1144 -35.44 -35.40 -8.79
C LEU A 1144 -35.20 -34.06 -9.52
N SER A 1145 -34.77 -33.03 -8.79
CA SER A 1145 -34.49 -31.69 -9.35
C SER A 1145 -33.33 -31.68 -10.35
N LYS A 1146 -32.32 -32.56 -10.18
CA LYS A 1146 -31.22 -32.71 -11.14
C LYS A 1146 -31.68 -33.38 -12.44
N ALA A 1147 -32.64 -34.30 -12.36
CA ALA A 1147 -33.19 -34.97 -13.55
C ALA A 1147 -34.11 -34.05 -14.37
N ILE A 1148 -34.89 -33.17 -13.72
CA ILE A 1148 -35.77 -32.21 -14.40
C ILE A 1148 -34.97 -31.01 -14.93
N GLN A 1149 -33.95 -30.52 -14.21
CA GLN A 1149 -33.04 -29.51 -14.75
C GLN A 1149 -32.29 -30.04 -15.98
N SER A 1150 -31.83 -31.30 -15.97
CA SER A 1150 -31.23 -31.91 -17.17
C SER A 1150 -32.24 -32.02 -18.31
N LEU A 1151 -33.49 -32.42 -18.04
CA LEU A 1151 -34.55 -32.47 -19.06
C LEU A 1151 -34.87 -31.09 -19.65
N SER A 1152 -34.93 -30.04 -18.83
CA SER A 1152 -35.18 -28.67 -19.29
C SER A 1152 -34.03 -28.11 -20.13
N HIS A 1153 -32.79 -28.50 -19.82
CA HIS A 1153 -31.59 -28.12 -20.55
C HIS A 1153 -31.50 -28.88 -21.89
N ASP A 1154 -31.85 -30.16 -21.90
CA ASP A 1154 -31.87 -31.00 -23.10
C ASP A 1154 -32.96 -30.56 -24.09
N ILE A 1155 -34.12 -30.11 -23.61
CA ILE A 1155 -35.21 -29.56 -24.45
C ILE A 1155 -34.82 -28.21 -25.07
N ALA A 1156 -34.08 -27.36 -24.36
CA ALA A 1156 -33.56 -26.09 -24.87
C ALA A 1156 -32.43 -26.28 -25.90
N GLY A 1157 -31.63 -27.35 -25.78
CA GLY A 1157 -30.53 -27.68 -26.69
C GLY A 1157 -30.98 -28.12 -28.09
N THR A 1158 -32.17 -28.70 -28.24
CA THR A 1158 -32.66 -29.26 -29.52
C THR A 1158 -33.21 -28.26 -30.54
N LYS A 1159 -33.29 -26.95 -30.24
CA LYS A 1159 -33.80 -25.93 -31.19
C LYS A 1159 -32.75 -25.37 -32.18
N ASN A 1160 -31.48 -25.76 -32.08
CA ASN A 1160 -30.38 -25.17 -32.89
C ASN A 1160 -29.79 -26.09 -33.98
N ILE A 1161 -30.59 -26.99 -34.59
CA ILE A 1161 -30.15 -27.71 -35.80
C ILE A 1161 -31.32 -27.88 -36.78
N THR A 1162 -31.56 -26.91 -37.68
CA THR A 1162 -31.77 -27.10 -39.14
C THR A 1162 -32.08 -25.78 -39.91
N MET A 1163 -31.13 -25.38 -40.77
CA MET A 1163 -31.21 -24.81 -42.15
C MET A 1163 -32.28 -23.75 -42.52
N LYS A 1164 -32.04 -22.69 -43.33
CA LYS A 1164 -30.98 -22.28 -44.28
C LYS A 1164 -31.27 -20.82 -44.73
N ASP A 1165 -30.20 -20.09 -45.08
CA ASP A 1165 -30.05 -18.99 -46.06
C ASP A 1165 -31.23 -18.03 -46.37
N ASP A 1166 -31.09 -16.73 -46.06
CA ASP A 1166 -30.60 -15.73 -47.03
C ASP A 1166 -30.57 -14.27 -46.49
N SER A 1167 -29.39 -13.66 -46.59
CA SER A 1167 -29.11 -12.24 -46.86
C SER A 1167 -29.45 -11.10 -45.86
N THR A 1168 -28.35 -10.44 -45.43
CA THR A 1168 -28.14 -9.00 -45.14
C THR A 1168 -28.31 -8.41 -43.72
N ASN A 1169 -27.12 -8.14 -43.14
CA ASN A 1169 -26.70 -7.05 -42.25
C ASN A 1169 -27.26 -6.92 -40.82
N VAL A 1170 -26.56 -7.62 -39.93
CA VAL A 1170 -26.45 -7.37 -38.48
C VAL A 1170 -25.37 -6.30 -38.21
N THR A 1171 -25.67 -5.34 -37.33
CA THR A 1171 -24.65 -4.71 -36.48
C THR A 1171 -25.19 -4.73 -35.05
N THR A 1172 -24.80 -5.74 -34.28
CA THR A 1172 -25.12 -5.86 -32.85
C THR A 1172 -23.87 -5.71 -32.00
N ASN A 1173 -24.04 -4.84 -31.00
CA ASN A 1173 -23.32 -4.78 -29.75
C ASN A 1173 -23.24 -6.14 -29.03
N LYS A 1174 -22.03 -6.39 -28.51
CA LYS A 1174 -21.68 -6.78 -27.13
C LYS A 1174 -21.70 -8.25 -26.66
N ILE A 1175 -20.52 -8.60 -26.13
CA ILE A 1175 -20.19 -9.37 -24.91
C ILE A 1175 -20.24 -10.89 -25.01
N LYS A 1176 -19.09 -11.52 -24.74
CA LYS A 1176 -18.93 -12.54 -23.69
C LYS A 1176 -17.50 -12.55 -23.14
N HIS A 1177 -17.42 -12.72 -21.82
CA HIS A 1177 -16.24 -13.00 -21.03
C HIS A 1177 -15.84 -14.49 -21.15
N ASP A 1178 -14.53 -14.70 -21.03
CA ASP A 1178 -13.75 -15.83 -20.49
C ASP A 1178 -14.00 -17.26 -20.98
N GLU A 1179 -13.00 -17.83 -21.65
CA GLU A 1179 -12.02 -18.76 -21.06
C GLU A 1179 -10.98 -19.15 -22.13
N HIS A 1180 -9.70 -18.84 -21.89
CA HIS A 1180 -8.56 -19.72 -22.23
C HIS A 1180 -7.25 -19.11 -21.71
N TYR A 1181 -6.88 -19.52 -20.50
CA TYR A 1181 -5.48 -19.67 -20.12
C TYR A 1181 -4.92 -20.88 -20.89
N GLN A 1182 -3.91 -20.67 -21.73
CA GLN A 1182 -2.73 -21.54 -21.91
C GLN A 1182 -1.81 -20.97 -23.02
N HIS A 1183 -0.50 -21.16 -22.83
CA HIS A 1183 0.63 -20.86 -23.72
C HIS A 1183 1.17 -19.41 -23.76
N LEU A 1184 2.00 -19.09 -22.76
CA LEU A 1184 3.25 -18.36 -22.97
C LEU A 1184 4.39 -19.23 -22.44
N ALA A 1185 5.12 -19.86 -23.36
CA ALA A 1185 6.40 -20.47 -23.07
C ALA A 1185 7.38 -20.10 -24.19
N MET A 1186 8.54 -19.63 -23.73
CA MET A 1186 9.86 -19.78 -24.36
C MET A 1186 10.07 -19.05 -25.69
N ASP A 1187 10.90 -18.00 -25.64
CA ASP A 1187 12.22 -18.10 -26.27
C ASP A 1187 13.15 -16.97 -25.80
N SER A 1188 14.10 -17.36 -24.95
CA SER A 1188 15.34 -16.63 -24.72
C SER A 1188 16.51 -17.54 -25.11
N HIS A 1189 17.42 -16.93 -25.88
CA HIS A 1189 18.81 -17.33 -26.15
C HIS A 1189 19.09 -18.13 -27.42
N ARG A 1190 19.76 -17.44 -28.37
CA ARG A 1190 21.03 -17.93 -28.91
C ARG A 1190 22.07 -16.81 -28.93
N SER A 1191 23.15 -17.07 -28.21
CA SER A 1191 24.45 -16.39 -28.30
C SER A 1191 25.08 -16.59 -29.68
N THR A 1192 25.84 -15.60 -30.16
CA THR A 1192 27.20 -15.80 -30.68
C THR A 1192 27.92 -14.47 -30.86
N THR A 1193 29.06 -14.37 -30.18
CA THR A 1193 30.27 -13.60 -30.48
C THR A 1193 30.48 -13.17 -31.94
N LYS A 1194 30.89 -11.91 -32.19
CA LYS A 1194 32.14 -11.56 -32.90
C LYS A 1194 32.45 -10.05 -32.93
N GLU A 1195 33.75 -9.82 -33.07
CA GLU A 1195 34.59 -8.62 -32.98
C GLU A 1195 34.31 -7.45 -33.94
N TYR A 1196 34.67 -6.25 -33.45
CA TYR A 1196 35.28 -5.07 -34.10
C TYR A 1196 35.21 -4.80 -35.63
N SER A 1197 34.86 -3.53 -35.89
CA SER A 1197 35.40 -2.57 -36.90
C SER A 1197 34.65 -2.28 -38.21
N PRO A 1198 34.81 -1.05 -38.77
CA PRO A 1198 33.75 -0.27 -39.43
C PRO A 1198 33.93 -0.09 -40.95
N ASN A 1199 32.84 0.19 -41.70
CA ASN A 1199 32.75 1.21 -42.76
C ASN A 1199 31.45 1.12 -43.59
N ILE A 1200 30.87 2.31 -43.86
CA ILE A 1200 30.42 2.87 -45.15
C ILE A 1200 29.57 1.95 -46.07
N ASP A 1201 28.28 2.25 -46.25
CA ASP A 1201 27.76 2.98 -47.43
C ASP A 1201 26.21 3.09 -47.42
N ASN A 1202 25.72 4.24 -47.85
CA ASN A 1202 24.33 4.51 -48.23
C ASN A 1202 24.08 3.85 -49.61
N PRO A 1203 22.85 3.40 -49.95
CA PRO A 1203 21.94 4.36 -50.58
C PRO A 1203 20.42 4.11 -50.40
N LYS A 1204 19.70 5.24 -50.43
CA LYS A 1204 18.39 5.52 -51.04
C LYS A 1204 17.47 4.33 -51.39
N LEU A 1205 16.22 4.39 -50.92
CA LEU A 1205 15.07 4.00 -51.71
C LEU A 1205 13.82 4.83 -51.36
N ASP A 1206 13.14 5.20 -52.44
CA ASP A 1206 12.06 6.18 -52.60
C ASP A 1206 10.76 5.81 -51.89
N ILE A 1207 10.17 6.85 -51.29
CA ILE A 1207 8.82 7.39 -51.48
C ILE A 1207 7.76 6.42 -52.07
N GLY A 1208 6.72 6.17 -51.27
CA GLY A 1208 5.45 5.62 -51.71
C GLY A 1208 4.32 6.02 -50.76
N GLU A 1209 3.75 7.20 -50.98
CA GLU A 1209 2.50 7.66 -50.38
C GLU A 1209 1.35 6.66 -50.65
N LYS A 1210 0.48 6.42 -49.66
CA LYS A 1210 -0.98 6.52 -49.83
C LYS A 1210 -1.73 6.48 -48.51
N THR A 1211 -2.49 7.54 -48.33
CA THR A 1211 -3.56 7.85 -47.39
C THR A 1211 -4.72 6.85 -47.40
N MET A 1212 -5.20 6.49 -46.20
CA MET A 1212 -6.54 6.82 -45.68
C MET A 1212 -6.60 6.58 -44.18
#